data_AF-A0A8T5SXV7-F1
#
_entry.id   AF-A0A8T5SXV7-F1
#
_cell.length_a   1.000
_cell.length_b   1.000
_cell.length_c   1.000
_cell.angle_alpha   90.00
_cell.angle_beta   90.00
_cell.angle_gamma   90.00
#
_symmetry.space_group_name_H-M   'P 1'
#
loop_
_entity.id
_entity.type
_entity.pdbx_description
1 polymer ?
#
loop_
_entity_poly.entity_id
_entity_poly.type
_entity_poly.pdbx_seq_one_letter_code
_entity_poly.pdbx_strand_id
1 'polypeptide(L)'
;IYNTTFDAKAGIGFWQTWTLENNVFTASLLLAVLSAVFTLWTRSTSLSFISALSQTGTHMKKLDIRSGVLWRLLLIGAFFLYYVSTGGYAVTGQNVAFLMMLMGDGAISITSGQLGTLFSLPFAPGTSAASIQSLIPAMEAYQLYVGIFSTIIVATAVRIGLSVITDLMLQRRDIFVVISKGLLVASLVLILEILNVPTWTVNAGTWMSYLAMIIALGACLVGSVVFMAVRARSGDVGQRLKGKITSLEDDLARLQGELLSLRQEYEAGSATAEEYRKRVNLLMEDRVHIANELRRLKIERLIPMGGSTKSFAVVAGFLIVIVVMLPVIQGLYYGIQMNGDQYIDWKFNLETNKEIEITTWAAGLSDFEVKSIDDLTFNTTPESEVASLTKVRQWDQTASYLRMRNQIGTNWMQLADSDIVLLKDHEYWIAPLTFDTSATWTSFINQHILYTHTEGIVVLDAFSGELVEGDNLVSLFNRSADINLYYGEGLGFSDVVFVNVPNFEEVGNATFGGTPDYTLSGFESFFYILTMGPEGWSYLGRDMDMLVERNVLSRVDSIMLQGLTVDRDPYIVVDPTGNLFYAVSIYIDYPLSTGYAHENYMRFMGVCLVGVESGDMQFYAAPSTDEGLFLDITYRDYYDWQETPAWLQSQLKWPEDLYERQLNVAYIFHVDEGEKWSTGIDFHQAPEEGDTRYVIMNIEGVERFIAYHNAEFRLASAHNLAGIYIMGCGDTDFGRFTFYKAGEDGFSDWLGPTAAVQAFETNDVVRTQLQLWGSYRYGNRLLYHLGGELFFVIPVFLEVESSLNRVIQKLGGVGLVDVETGDRVELGTGVVEAYYKMFGLLNQTIVSAGEVGFESLSFTPLTIDSGEFARLIALLRNNENTTQHLYLDIVVTPSSNFSVSWHGSDVPVFINPGNQTFTLDIGTVGAGDLYGTTPLVTAYLPAGIVLAQYLVLVVLRTDDGVVDQISLLLTIT
;
A
#
# COMPACT_ATOMS: atom_id res chain seq x y z
N ILE A 1 32.68 2.35 -6.94
CA ILE A 1 31.71 3.43 -6.67
C ILE A 1 30.67 2.99 -5.65
N TYR A 2 29.44 2.60 -6.00
CA TYR A 2 28.35 2.34 -5.02
C TYR A 2 28.73 1.47 -3.81
N ASN A 3 29.42 0.35 -4.03
CA ASN A 3 29.85 -0.52 -2.92
C ASN A 3 30.77 0.20 -1.92
N THR A 4 31.68 1.04 -2.39
CA THR A 4 32.58 1.82 -1.51
C THR A 4 31.83 2.97 -0.85
N THR A 5 30.94 3.63 -1.59
CA THR A 5 30.13 4.75 -1.11
C THR A 5 29.26 4.32 0.07
N PHE A 6 28.45 3.28 -0.09
CA PHE A 6 27.50 2.87 0.94
C PHE A 6 28.16 2.12 2.11
N ASP A 7 29.29 1.45 1.88
CA ASP A 7 30.11 0.90 2.96
C ASP A 7 30.66 2.02 3.87
N ALA A 8 31.12 3.13 3.29
CA ALA A 8 31.63 4.27 4.04
C ALA A 8 30.54 5.15 4.67
N LYS A 9 29.42 5.37 3.95
CA LYS A 9 28.36 6.33 4.33
C LYS A 9 27.24 5.73 5.15
N ALA A 10 27.01 4.42 5.02
CA ALA A 10 25.90 3.70 5.67
C ALA A 10 26.37 2.49 6.48
N GLY A 11 27.61 2.04 6.32
CA GLY A 11 28.08 0.76 6.86
C GLY A 11 27.46 -0.47 6.16
N ILE A 12 26.94 -0.32 4.94
CA ILE A 12 26.17 -1.36 4.24
C ILE A 12 26.88 -1.82 2.97
N GLY A 13 27.07 -3.13 2.86
CA GLY A 13 27.60 -3.77 1.65
C GLY A 13 26.60 -3.78 0.51
N PHE A 14 26.58 -2.75 -0.34
CA PHE A 14 25.67 -2.64 -1.50
C PHE A 14 25.60 -3.91 -2.35
N TRP A 15 26.74 -4.54 -2.64
CA TRP A 15 26.77 -5.78 -3.41
C TRP A 15 26.08 -6.93 -2.69
N GLN A 16 26.23 -7.05 -1.37
CA GLN A 16 25.57 -8.09 -0.58
C GLN A 16 24.06 -7.87 -0.57
N THR A 17 23.58 -6.63 -0.39
CA THR A 17 22.16 -6.30 -0.45
C THR A 17 21.56 -6.60 -1.83
N TRP A 18 22.16 -6.08 -2.89
CA TRP A 18 21.63 -6.25 -4.26
C TRP A 18 21.61 -7.72 -4.71
N THR A 19 22.62 -8.50 -4.28
CA THR A 19 22.71 -9.92 -4.64
C THR A 19 22.02 -10.85 -3.65
N LEU A 20 21.41 -10.32 -2.58
CA LEU A 20 20.84 -11.07 -1.46
C LEU A 20 21.86 -12.09 -0.93
N GLU A 21 23.05 -11.62 -0.57
CA GLU A 21 24.21 -12.42 -0.17
C GLU A 21 24.71 -13.42 -1.24
N ASN A 22 24.68 -13.04 -2.51
CA ASN A 22 24.91 -13.88 -3.69
C ASN A 22 23.86 -14.96 -3.95
N ASN A 23 22.75 -15.01 -3.18
CA ASN A 23 21.66 -15.95 -3.41
C ASN A 23 20.96 -15.71 -4.76
N VAL A 24 21.02 -14.49 -5.30
CA VAL A 24 20.53 -14.21 -6.67
C VAL A 24 21.24 -15.07 -7.69
N PHE A 25 22.57 -15.23 -7.58
CA PHE A 25 23.33 -16.04 -8.54
C PHE A 25 23.10 -17.53 -8.33
N THR A 26 23.00 -18.00 -7.08
CA THR A 26 22.76 -19.42 -6.79
C THR A 26 21.36 -19.84 -7.25
N ALA A 27 20.33 -19.04 -6.94
CA ALA A 27 18.95 -19.25 -7.39
C ALA A 27 18.86 -19.20 -8.91
N SER A 28 19.47 -18.19 -9.55
CA SER A 28 19.47 -18.04 -11.01
C SER A 28 20.18 -19.20 -11.72
N LEU A 29 21.30 -19.68 -11.17
CA LEU A 29 21.99 -20.87 -11.70
C LEU A 29 21.13 -22.11 -11.55
N LEU A 30 20.50 -22.30 -10.39
CA LEU A 30 19.60 -23.43 -10.13
C LEU A 30 18.42 -23.42 -11.10
N LEU A 31 17.73 -22.29 -11.26
CA LEU A 31 16.62 -22.13 -12.21
C LEU A 31 17.07 -22.35 -13.66
N ALA A 32 18.24 -21.82 -14.05
CA ALA A 32 18.79 -22.01 -15.39
C ALA A 32 19.12 -23.49 -15.69
N VAL A 33 19.70 -24.18 -14.71
CA VAL A 33 19.99 -25.61 -14.79
C VAL A 33 18.68 -26.40 -14.89
N LEU A 34 17.69 -26.12 -14.06
CA LEU A 34 16.40 -26.82 -14.07
C LEU A 34 15.64 -26.62 -15.39
N SER A 35 15.66 -25.40 -15.94
CA SER A 35 15.11 -25.10 -17.26
C SER A 35 15.84 -25.82 -18.41
N ALA A 36 17.10 -26.24 -18.20
CA ALA A 36 17.94 -26.87 -19.23
C ALA A 36 18.10 -28.40 -19.12
N VAL A 37 17.99 -28.99 -17.92
CA VAL A 37 18.47 -30.34 -17.57
C VAL A 37 17.69 -31.49 -18.21
N PHE A 38 16.40 -31.31 -18.53
CA PHE A 38 15.53 -32.44 -18.93
C PHE A 38 15.67 -32.90 -20.39
N THR A 39 16.83 -32.72 -21.00
CA THR A 39 17.06 -33.04 -22.42
C THR A 39 18.22 -34.03 -22.58
N LEU A 40 18.06 -35.01 -23.48
CA LEU A 40 19.23 -35.75 -23.97
C LEU A 40 20.19 -34.75 -24.61
N TRP A 41 21.47 -34.80 -24.24
CA TRP A 41 22.53 -33.88 -24.67
C TRP A 41 22.58 -33.72 -26.20
N THR A 42 22.18 -34.76 -26.93
CA THR A 42 22.18 -34.80 -28.39
C THR A 42 20.86 -34.37 -29.04
N ARG A 43 19.81 -33.95 -28.33
CA ARG A 43 18.50 -33.61 -28.94
C ARG A 43 18.02 -32.22 -28.51
N SER A 44 17.53 -31.42 -29.47
CA SER A 44 16.97 -30.09 -29.23
C SER A 44 15.63 -29.92 -29.94
N THR A 45 14.59 -29.63 -29.15
CA THR A 45 13.22 -29.38 -29.63
C THR A 45 13.09 -28.00 -30.28
N SER A 46 13.83 -26.99 -29.81
CA SER A 46 13.88 -25.66 -30.41
C SER A 46 14.55 -25.66 -31.78
N LEU A 47 15.68 -26.36 -31.94
CA LEU A 47 16.32 -26.51 -33.24
C LEU A 47 15.46 -27.33 -34.22
N SER A 48 14.74 -28.33 -33.71
CA SER A 48 13.78 -29.10 -34.51
C SER A 48 12.64 -28.21 -35.02
N PHE A 49 12.12 -27.32 -34.17
CA PHE A 49 11.09 -26.34 -34.52
C PHE A 49 11.59 -25.32 -35.55
N ILE A 50 12.77 -24.72 -35.35
CA ILE A 50 13.37 -23.79 -36.32
C ILE A 50 13.60 -24.48 -37.68
N SER A 51 14.07 -25.74 -37.67
CA SER A 51 14.23 -26.52 -38.91
C SER A 51 12.91 -26.82 -39.61
N ALA A 52 11.82 -26.95 -38.86
CA ALA A 52 10.48 -27.15 -39.42
C ALA A 52 9.94 -25.85 -40.04
N LEU A 53 10.20 -24.69 -39.42
CA LEU A 53 9.86 -23.37 -39.96
C LEU A 53 10.60 -23.07 -41.26
N SER A 54 11.88 -23.45 -41.37
CA SER A 54 12.69 -23.16 -42.57
C SER A 54 12.40 -24.05 -43.77
N GLN A 55 11.52 -25.05 -43.65
CA GLN A 55 11.18 -26.04 -44.70
C GLN A 55 12.39 -26.71 -45.39
N THR A 56 13.57 -26.67 -44.78
CA THR A 56 14.80 -27.26 -45.32
C THR A 56 14.80 -28.75 -44.99
N GLY A 57 14.77 -29.59 -46.03
CA GLY A 57 14.40 -31.02 -45.98
C GLY A 57 15.28 -32.00 -45.19
N THR A 58 15.99 -31.59 -44.14
CA THR A 58 16.61 -32.52 -43.19
C THR A 58 16.32 -32.09 -41.76
N HIS A 59 15.38 -32.77 -41.10
CA HIS A 59 15.15 -32.61 -39.67
C HIS A 59 16.40 -33.03 -38.91
N MET A 60 17.13 -32.08 -38.32
CA MET A 60 18.26 -32.35 -37.43
C MET A 60 17.74 -33.00 -36.14
N LYS A 61 17.58 -34.33 -36.18
CA LYS A 61 17.02 -35.12 -35.07
C LYS A 61 18.04 -35.36 -33.94
N LYS A 62 19.33 -35.16 -34.22
CA LYS A 62 20.42 -35.44 -33.30
C LYS A 62 21.64 -34.56 -33.59
N LEU A 63 22.09 -33.80 -32.59
CA LEU A 63 23.39 -33.11 -32.59
C LEU A 63 24.50 -34.11 -32.26
N ASP A 64 25.70 -33.88 -32.81
CA ASP A 64 26.91 -34.54 -32.31
C ASP A 64 27.14 -34.16 -30.83
N ILE A 65 27.83 -35.02 -30.07
CA ILE A 65 28.02 -34.86 -28.62
C ILE A 65 28.68 -33.51 -28.30
N ARG A 66 29.71 -33.11 -29.06
CA ARG A 66 30.43 -31.84 -28.83
C ARG A 66 29.53 -30.62 -29.06
N SER A 67 28.82 -30.60 -30.18
CA SER A 67 27.87 -29.52 -30.50
C SER A 67 26.66 -29.51 -29.56
N GLY A 68 26.23 -30.68 -29.08
CA GLY A 68 25.19 -30.84 -28.07
C GLY A 68 25.59 -30.25 -26.73
N VAL A 69 26.80 -30.53 -26.25
CA VAL A 69 27.36 -29.93 -25.03
C VAL A 69 27.44 -28.41 -25.15
N LEU A 70 27.99 -27.90 -26.25
CA LEU A 70 28.11 -26.45 -26.49
C LEU A 70 26.74 -25.77 -26.51
N TRP A 71 25.76 -26.35 -27.22
CA TRP A 71 24.39 -25.84 -27.27
C TRP A 71 23.75 -25.78 -25.89
N ARG A 72 24.04 -26.75 -25.01
CA ARG A 72 23.51 -26.76 -23.64
C ARG A 72 24.12 -25.69 -22.77
N LEU A 73 25.43 -25.47 -22.87
CA LEU A 73 26.09 -24.39 -22.14
C LEU A 73 25.58 -23.02 -22.57
N LEU A 74 25.36 -22.80 -23.87
CA LEU A 74 24.76 -21.57 -24.37
C LEU A 74 23.33 -21.36 -23.84
N LEU A 75 22.53 -22.42 -23.80
CA LEU A 75 21.15 -22.35 -23.31
C LEU A 75 21.09 -22.12 -21.79
N ILE A 76 21.95 -22.78 -21.01
CA ILE A 76 22.08 -22.51 -19.56
C ILE A 76 22.56 -21.08 -19.34
N GLY A 77 23.57 -20.62 -20.09
CA GLY A 77 24.07 -19.25 -19.99
C GLY A 77 22.99 -18.21 -20.32
N ALA A 78 22.18 -18.45 -21.36
CA ALA A 78 21.07 -17.57 -21.72
C ALA A 78 19.99 -17.53 -20.62
N PHE A 79 19.59 -18.67 -20.07
CA PHE A 79 18.64 -18.70 -18.95
C PHE A 79 19.24 -18.09 -17.68
N PHE A 80 20.52 -18.30 -17.41
CA PHE A 80 21.20 -17.71 -16.27
C PHE A 80 21.20 -16.19 -16.36
N LEU A 81 21.58 -15.62 -17.52
CA LEU A 81 21.51 -14.18 -17.74
C LEU A 81 20.08 -13.65 -17.63
N TYR A 82 19.11 -14.41 -18.14
CA TYR A 82 17.69 -14.07 -18.00
C TYR A 82 17.27 -14.00 -16.52
N TYR A 83 17.49 -15.07 -15.74
CA TYR A 83 17.10 -15.09 -14.33
C TYR A 83 17.86 -14.08 -13.46
N VAL A 84 19.15 -13.85 -13.73
CA VAL A 84 19.92 -12.78 -13.06
C VAL A 84 19.35 -11.40 -13.41
N SER A 85 18.99 -11.16 -14.68
CA SER A 85 18.39 -9.89 -15.08
C SER A 85 17.00 -9.66 -14.47
N THR A 86 16.30 -10.74 -14.13
CA THR A 86 15.03 -10.72 -13.40
C THR A 86 15.25 -11.02 -11.92
N GLY A 87 16.38 -10.66 -11.29
CA GLY A 87 16.58 -10.73 -9.84
C GLY A 87 16.38 -12.10 -9.16
N GLY A 88 16.42 -13.21 -9.90
CA GLY A 88 16.15 -14.55 -9.38
C GLY A 88 14.67 -14.95 -9.31
N TYR A 89 13.75 -14.21 -9.94
CA TYR A 89 12.33 -14.57 -10.01
C TYR A 89 12.10 -15.89 -10.77
N ALA A 90 11.32 -16.80 -10.16
CA ALA A 90 10.82 -18.00 -10.84
C ALA A 90 9.72 -17.65 -11.85
N VAL A 91 9.42 -18.59 -12.75
CA VAL A 91 8.37 -18.42 -13.78
C VAL A 91 6.98 -18.22 -13.17
N THR A 92 6.76 -18.63 -11.91
CA THR A 92 5.52 -18.42 -11.15
C THR A 92 5.46 -17.08 -10.39
N GLY A 93 6.42 -16.18 -10.57
CA GLY A 93 6.34 -14.80 -10.08
C GLY A 93 6.90 -14.54 -8.67
N GLN A 94 7.47 -15.53 -7.99
CA GLN A 94 8.11 -15.34 -6.68
C GLN A 94 9.63 -15.25 -6.74
N ASN A 95 10.24 -14.46 -5.85
CA ASN A 95 11.70 -14.34 -5.78
C ASN A 95 12.33 -15.49 -4.98
N VAL A 96 12.89 -16.46 -5.71
CA VAL A 96 13.56 -17.64 -5.15
C VAL A 96 14.81 -17.24 -4.35
N ALA A 97 15.53 -16.21 -4.79
CA ALA A 97 16.74 -15.77 -4.11
C ALA A 97 16.44 -15.19 -2.73
N PHE A 98 15.39 -14.36 -2.63
CA PHE A 98 14.94 -13.78 -1.37
C PHE A 98 14.46 -14.86 -0.38
N LEU A 99 13.65 -15.80 -0.85
CA LEU A 99 13.20 -16.92 0.00
C LEU A 99 14.35 -17.85 0.42
N MET A 100 15.38 -18.02 -0.41
CA MET A 100 16.59 -18.77 -0.03
C MET A 100 17.38 -18.07 1.07
N MET A 101 17.50 -16.75 1.00
CA MET A 101 18.12 -15.93 2.05
C MET A 101 17.36 -16.10 3.38
N LEU A 102 16.04 -15.89 3.38
CA LEU A 102 15.19 -16.08 4.55
C LEU A 102 15.28 -17.48 5.17
N MET A 103 15.46 -18.51 4.34
CA MET A 103 15.68 -19.88 4.81
C MET A 103 17.09 -20.08 5.41
N GLY A 104 18.10 -19.42 4.84
CA GLY A 104 19.48 -19.42 5.34
C GLY A 104 19.59 -18.79 6.73
N ASP A 105 18.82 -17.73 6.96
CA ASP A 105 18.71 -17.02 8.24
C ASP A 105 17.87 -17.81 9.28
N GLY A 106 17.24 -18.91 8.85
CA GLY A 106 16.42 -19.78 9.70
C GLY A 106 15.02 -19.25 9.98
N ALA A 107 14.60 -18.19 9.27
CA ALA A 107 13.36 -17.47 9.52
C ALA A 107 12.10 -18.22 9.02
N ILE A 108 12.23 -19.02 7.96
CA ILE A 108 11.14 -19.80 7.36
C ILE A 108 11.45 -21.30 7.26
N SER A 109 10.44 -22.15 7.53
CA SER A 109 10.55 -23.60 7.36
C SER A 109 9.18 -24.26 7.14
N ILE A 110 9.18 -25.46 6.56
CA ILE A 110 7.96 -26.26 6.38
C ILE A 110 8.16 -27.69 6.86
N THR A 111 7.27 -28.16 7.74
CA THR A 111 7.23 -29.54 8.21
C THR A 111 6.30 -30.40 7.35
N SER A 112 6.48 -31.73 7.36
CA SER A 112 5.61 -32.66 6.65
C SER A 112 4.15 -32.62 7.14
N GLY A 113 3.94 -32.31 8.43
CA GLY A 113 2.61 -32.09 9.01
C GLY A 113 1.93 -30.85 8.44
N GLN A 114 2.62 -29.71 8.44
CA GLN A 114 2.11 -28.47 7.85
C GLN A 114 1.81 -28.63 6.36
N LEU A 115 2.67 -29.31 5.60
CA LEU A 115 2.42 -29.60 4.19
C LEU A 115 1.12 -30.39 4.00
N GLY A 116 0.86 -31.41 4.83
CA GLY A 116 -0.39 -32.15 4.82
C GLY A 116 -1.60 -31.26 5.12
N THR A 117 -1.47 -30.37 6.11
CA THR A 117 -2.51 -29.40 6.47
C THR A 117 -2.83 -28.47 5.32
N LEU A 118 -1.83 -27.87 4.67
CA LEU A 118 -2.00 -26.94 3.54
C LEU A 118 -2.83 -27.55 2.40
N PHE A 119 -2.54 -28.79 1.99
CA PHE A 119 -3.31 -29.47 0.94
C PHE A 119 -4.68 -29.98 1.41
N SER A 120 -4.93 -30.02 2.72
CA SER A 120 -6.22 -30.38 3.29
C SER A 120 -7.17 -29.20 3.48
N LEU A 121 -6.66 -27.96 3.42
CA LEU A 121 -7.45 -26.73 3.63
C LEU A 121 -8.73 -26.67 2.80
N PRO A 122 -8.76 -27.05 1.49
CA PRO A 122 -10.00 -27.03 0.72
C PRO A 122 -11.12 -27.89 1.30
N PHE A 123 -10.78 -28.96 2.04
CA PHE A 123 -11.74 -29.86 2.70
C PHE A 123 -12.10 -29.42 4.12
N ALA A 124 -11.43 -28.40 4.64
CA ALA A 124 -11.61 -27.87 6.00
C ALA A 124 -11.93 -26.36 5.96
N PRO A 125 -13.06 -25.94 5.34
CA PRO A 125 -13.40 -24.52 5.19
C PRO A 125 -13.53 -23.78 6.53
N GLY A 126 -13.90 -24.47 7.61
CA GLY A 126 -14.05 -23.90 8.96
C GLY A 126 -12.75 -23.69 9.75
N THR A 127 -11.58 -23.76 9.10
CA THR A 127 -10.30 -23.39 9.74
C THR A 127 -10.30 -21.90 10.08
N SER A 128 -9.89 -21.51 11.30
CA SER A 128 -9.87 -20.10 11.73
C SER A 128 -8.78 -19.28 11.04
N ALA A 129 -8.95 -17.96 10.94
CA ALA A 129 -7.96 -17.05 10.36
C ALA A 129 -6.62 -17.05 11.13
N ALA A 130 -6.64 -16.98 12.47
CA ALA A 130 -5.42 -17.16 13.28
C ALA A 130 -4.64 -18.46 12.96
N SER A 131 -5.34 -19.57 12.66
CA SER A 131 -4.68 -20.81 12.23
C SER A 131 -4.01 -20.64 10.86
N ILE A 132 -4.65 -19.94 9.93
CA ILE A 132 -4.05 -19.61 8.61
C ILE A 132 -2.86 -18.66 8.78
N GLN A 133 -2.96 -17.63 9.61
CA GLN A 133 -1.86 -16.72 9.92
C GLN A 133 -0.63 -17.49 10.44
N SER A 134 -0.82 -18.46 11.34
CA SER A 134 0.27 -19.32 11.83
C SER A 134 0.92 -20.22 10.75
N LEU A 135 0.23 -20.46 9.64
CA LEU A 135 0.73 -21.24 8.51
C LEU A 135 1.47 -20.39 7.47
N ILE A 136 1.40 -19.06 7.53
CA ILE A 136 2.03 -18.15 6.56
C ILE A 136 3.53 -18.43 6.39
N PRO A 137 4.35 -18.57 7.46
CA PRO A 137 5.77 -18.90 7.29
C PRO A 137 6.02 -20.22 6.52
N ALA A 138 5.13 -21.21 6.72
CA ALA A 138 5.19 -22.47 5.98
C ALA A 138 4.72 -22.31 4.53
N MET A 139 3.78 -21.40 4.24
CA MET A 139 3.31 -21.07 2.89
C MET A 139 4.42 -20.37 2.10
N GLU A 140 5.16 -19.43 2.71
CA GLU A 140 6.34 -18.79 2.10
C GLU A 140 7.44 -19.81 1.80
N ALA A 141 7.77 -20.67 2.78
CA ALA A 141 8.73 -21.76 2.56
C ALA A 141 8.26 -22.72 1.47
N TYR A 142 6.97 -23.04 1.42
CA TYR A 142 6.37 -23.88 0.38
C TYR A 142 6.53 -23.26 -1.02
N GLN A 143 6.31 -21.95 -1.16
CA GLN A 143 6.41 -21.28 -2.44
C GLN A 143 7.82 -21.28 -3.03
N LEU A 144 8.87 -21.25 -2.20
CA LEU A 144 10.23 -21.47 -2.67
C LEU A 144 10.35 -22.80 -3.43
N TYR A 145 9.87 -23.89 -2.82
CA TYR A 145 9.90 -25.22 -3.44
C TYR A 145 9.01 -25.26 -4.69
N VAL A 146 7.81 -24.68 -4.62
CA VAL A 146 6.90 -24.62 -5.77
C VAL A 146 7.51 -23.86 -6.93
N GLY A 147 8.16 -22.71 -6.72
CA GLY A 147 8.83 -21.93 -7.77
C GLY A 147 9.91 -22.74 -8.51
N ILE A 148 10.63 -23.58 -7.76
CA ILE A 148 11.64 -24.50 -8.32
C ILE A 148 10.98 -25.62 -9.13
N PHE A 149 9.96 -26.28 -8.58
CA PHE A 149 9.25 -27.37 -9.26
C PHE A 149 8.43 -26.88 -10.46
N SER A 150 7.79 -25.72 -10.35
CA SER A 150 6.98 -25.11 -11.39
C SER A 150 7.84 -24.75 -12.60
N THR A 151 9.07 -24.27 -12.39
CA THR A 151 10.02 -23.98 -13.46
C THR A 151 10.30 -25.24 -14.30
N ILE A 152 10.48 -26.40 -13.66
CA ILE A 152 10.65 -27.69 -14.35
C ILE A 152 9.40 -28.04 -15.15
N ILE A 153 8.22 -27.89 -14.54
CA ILE A 153 6.93 -28.25 -15.15
C ILE A 153 6.66 -27.36 -16.36
N VAL A 154 6.83 -26.04 -16.24
CA VAL A 154 6.61 -25.08 -17.32
C VAL A 154 7.61 -25.30 -18.46
N ALA A 155 8.91 -25.48 -18.16
CA ALA A 155 9.91 -25.79 -19.18
C ALA A 155 9.54 -27.08 -19.94
N THR A 156 9.01 -28.09 -19.23
CA THR A 156 8.53 -29.35 -19.83
C THR A 156 7.26 -29.13 -20.66
N ALA A 157 6.31 -28.33 -20.18
CA ALA A 157 5.06 -28.04 -20.87
C ALA A 157 5.30 -27.25 -22.16
N VAL A 158 6.09 -26.16 -22.11
CA VAL A 158 6.51 -25.37 -23.27
C VAL A 158 7.18 -26.25 -24.31
N ARG A 159 8.00 -27.19 -23.86
CA ARG A 159 8.69 -28.12 -24.75
C ARG A 159 7.75 -29.10 -25.46
N ILE A 160 6.83 -29.72 -24.71
CA ILE A 160 5.86 -30.62 -25.30
C ILE A 160 4.96 -29.82 -26.26
N GLY A 161 4.57 -28.59 -25.88
CA GLY A 161 3.85 -27.64 -26.73
C GLY A 161 4.59 -27.32 -28.03
N LEU A 162 5.88 -26.96 -27.97
CA LEU A 162 6.72 -26.76 -29.16
C LEU A 162 6.78 -28.02 -30.03
N SER A 163 6.85 -29.20 -29.41
CA SER A 163 6.79 -30.46 -30.16
C SER A 163 5.43 -30.69 -30.82
N VAL A 164 4.32 -30.31 -30.17
CA VAL A 164 2.97 -30.39 -30.74
C VAL A 164 2.86 -29.46 -31.95
N ILE A 165 3.32 -28.21 -31.83
CA ILE A 165 3.34 -27.24 -32.94
C ILE A 165 4.18 -27.78 -34.09
N THR A 166 5.37 -28.32 -33.79
CA THR A 166 6.25 -28.94 -34.80
C THR A 166 5.53 -30.08 -35.52
N ASP A 167 4.86 -30.98 -34.80
CA ASP A 167 4.13 -32.11 -35.40
C ASP A 167 2.92 -31.66 -36.24
N LEU A 168 2.28 -30.54 -35.89
CA LEU A 168 1.17 -29.95 -36.66
C LEU A 168 1.64 -29.33 -37.99
N MET A 169 2.88 -28.79 -38.00
CA MET A 169 3.52 -28.23 -39.20
C MET A 169 4.01 -29.29 -40.20
N LEU A 170 4.10 -30.57 -39.80
CA LEU A 170 4.52 -31.66 -40.69
C LEU A 170 3.45 -32.00 -41.75
N GLN A 171 3.91 -32.36 -42.96
CA GLN A 171 3.04 -32.77 -44.08
C GLN A 171 2.20 -34.03 -43.78
N ARG A 172 2.68 -34.94 -42.92
CA ARG A 172 1.93 -36.11 -42.44
C ARG A 172 1.60 -35.96 -40.96
N ARG A 173 0.39 -35.52 -40.67
CA ARG A 173 -0.09 -35.27 -39.30
C ARG A 173 -0.51 -36.58 -38.63
N ASP A 174 0.10 -36.87 -37.49
CA ASP A 174 -0.28 -37.99 -36.64
C ASP A 174 -1.17 -37.50 -35.49
N ILE A 175 -2.47 -37.42 -35.77
CA ILE A 175 -3.44 -36.80 -34.86
C ILE A 175 -3.44 -37.47 -33.47
N PHE A 176 -3.19 -38.78 -33.37
CA PHE A 176 -3.14 -39.48 -32.09
C PHE A 176 -1.95 -39.04 -31.22
N VAL A 177 -0.79 -38.77 -31.83
CA VAL A 177 0.40 -38.28 -31.11
C VAL A 177 0.20 -36.83 -30.67
N VAL A 178 -0.40 -36.00 -31.53
CA VAL A 178 -0.73 -34.61 -31.22
C VAL A 178 -1.69 -34.54 -30.02
N ILE A 179 -2.77 -35.33 -30.03
CA ILE A 179 -3.75 -35.37 -28.93
C ILE A 179 -3.11 -35.89 -27.63
N SER A 180 -2.33 -36.98 -27.70
CA SER A 180 -1.64 -37.53 -26.53
C SER A 180 -0.69 -36.52 -25.88
N LYS A 181 0.09 -35.78 -26.68
CA LYS A 181 0.97 -34.71 -26.20
C LYS A 181 0.19 -33.51 -25.68
N GLY A 182 -0.90 -33.12 -26.33
CA GLY A 182 -1.80 -32.06 -25.85
C GLY A 182 -2.38 -32.37 -24.47
N LEU A 183 -2.82 -33.62 -24.24
CA LEU A 183 -3.29 -34.07 -22.92
C LEU A 183 -2.17 -34.08 -21.87
N LEU A 184 -0.92 -34.36 -22.25
CA LEU A 184 0.21 -34.21 -21.32
C LEU A 184 0.43 -32.75 -20.93
N VAL A 185 0.38 -31.82 -21.89
CA VAL A 185 0.46 -30.39 -21.58
C VAL A 185 -0.66 -29.99 -20.63
N ALA A 186 -1.91 -30.39 -20.90
CA ALA A 186 -3.04 -30.14 -20.00
C ALA A 186 -2.82 -30.72 -18.60
N SER A 187 -2.26 -31.93 -18.48
CA SER A 187 -1.92 -32.52 -17.18
C SER A 187 -0.86 -31.71 -16.42
N LEU A 188 0.14 -31.16 -17.12
CA LEU A 188 1.17 -30.33 -16.49
C LEU A 188 0.59 -29.00 -16.00
N VAL A 189 -0.34 -28.40 -16.76
CA VAL A 189 -1.06 -27.19 -16.31
C VAL A 189 -1.90 -27.49 -15.07
N LEU A 190 -2.65 -28.60 -15.05
CA LEU A 190 -3.43 -29.00 -13.87
C LEU A 190 -2.54 -29.28 -12.64
N ILE A 191 -1.33 -29.82 -12.83
CA ILE A 191 -0.38 -29.99 -11.72
C ILE A 191 0.02 -28.62 -11.16
N LEU A 192 0.29 -27.62 -12.00
CA LEU A 192 0.62 -26.27 -11.52
C LEU A 192 -0.53 -25.68 -10.69
N GLU A 193 -1.77 -25.81 -11.15
CA GLU A 193 -2.94 -25.35 -10.39
C GLU A 193 -3.10 -26.07 -9.06
N ILE A 194 -2.89 -27.39 -9.02
CA ILE A 194 -2.95 -28.19 -7.78
C ILE A 194 -1.84 -27.77 -6.81
N LEU A 195 -0.64 -27.46 -7.31
CA LEU A 195 0.45 -26.97 -6.47
C LEU A 195 0.15 -25.59 -5.89
N ASN A 196 -0.73 -24.80 -6.51
CA ASN A 196 -1.12 -23.49 -5.99
C ASN A 196 -2.22 -23.56 -4.91
N VAL A 197 -2.79 -24.73 -4.64
CA VAL A 197 -3.90 -24.91 -3.67
C VAL A 197 -3.65 -24.30 -2.29
N PRO A 198 -2.43 -24.36 -1.71
CA PRO A 198 -2.17 -23.73 -0.43
C PRO A 198 -2.45 -22.23 -0.38
N THR A 199 -2.44 -21.53 -1.52
CA THR A 199 -2.74 -20.08 -1.59
C THR A 199 -4.21 -19.78 -1.84
N TRP A 200 -5.06 -20.78 -2.05
CA TRP A 200 -6.46 -20.56 -2.38
C TRP A 200 -7.27 -20.04 -1.19
N THR A 201 -8.25 -19.20 -1.50
CA THR A 201 -9.35 -18.92 -0.57
C THR A 201 -10.34 -20.09 -0.60
N VAL A 202 -10.86 -20.42 0.58
CA VAL A 202 -11.71 -21.59 0.80
C VAL A 202 -13.10 -21.16 1.24
N ASN A 203 -14.11 -21.50 0.44
CA ASN A 203 -15.53 -21.41 0.77
C ASN A 203 -16.17 -22.81 0.81
N ALA A 204 -17.49 -22.88 1.02
CA ALA A 204 -18.20 -24.17 1.13
C ALA A 204 -18.11 -25.07 -0.13
N GLY A 205 -17.79 -24.50 -1.31
CA GLY A 205 -17.74 -25.19 -2.59
C GLY A 205 -16.33 -25.54 -3.07
N THR A 206 -15.27 -24.98 -2.47
CA THR A 206 -13.88 -25.12 -2.93
C THR A 206 -13.41 -26.57 -3.02
N TRP A 207 -13.83 -27.43 -2.07
CA TRP A 207 -13.48 -28.86 -2.07
C TRP A 207 -13.90 -29.59 -3.36
N MET A 208 -15.03 -29.22 -3.97
CA MET A 208 -15.52 -29.81 -5.22
C MET A 208 -14.66 -29.41 -6.41
N SER A 209 -14.27 -28.14 -6.48
CA SER A 209 -13.36 -27.63 -7.50
C SER A 209 -12.00 -28.32 -7.40
N TYR A 210 -11.49 -28.48 -6.17
CA TYR A 210 -10.24 -29.19 -5.94
C TYR A 210 -10.33 -30.67 -6.36
N LEU A 211 -11.40 -31.37 -5.98
CA LEU A 211 -11.63 -32.75 -6.38
C LEU A 211 -11.77 -32.90 -7.91
N ALA A 212 -12.47 -31.97 -8.56
CA ALA A 212 -12.61 -31.95 -10.01
C ALA A 212 -11.26 -31.83 -10.72
N MET A 213 -10.35 -30.98 -10.21
CA MET A 213 -9.00 -30.84 -10.75
C MET A 213 -8.17 -32.12 -10.60
N ILE A 214 -8.24 -32.80 -9.45
CA ILE A 214 -7.55 -34.08 -9.23
C ILE A 214 -8.05 -35.15 -10.23
N ILE A 215 -9.37 -35.23 -10.42
CA ILE A 215 -9.97 -36.18 -11.37
C ILE A 215 -9.61 -35.81 -12.82
N ALA A 216 -9.60 -34.51 -13.17
CA ALA A 216 -9.20 -34.02 -14.47
C ALA A 216 -7.74 -34.35 -14.79
N LEU A 217 -6.85 -34.23 -13.79
CA LEU A 217 -5.46 -34.60 -13.91
C LEU A 217 -5.31 -36.09 -14.21
N GLY A 218 -6.00 -36.94 -13.43
CA GLY A 218 -6.03 -38.39 -13.67
C GLY A 218 -6.56 -38.74 -15.06
N ALA A 219 -7.62 -38.07 -15.51
CA ALA A 219 -8.21 -38.26 -16.82
C ALA A 219 -7.26 -37.87 -17.96
N CYS A 220 -6.54 -36.75 -17.85
CA CYS A 220 -5.57 -36.29 -18.84
C CYS A 220 -4.38 -37.27 -18.96
N LEU A 221 -3.84 -37.73 -17.83
CA LEU A 221 -2.73 -38.69 -17.80
C LEU A 221 -3.13 -40.04 -18.41
N VAL A 222 -4.26 -40.61 -17.97
CA VAL A 222 -4.78 -41.88 -18.51
C VAL A 222 -5.12 -41.72 -19.99
N GLY A 223 -5.77 -40.63 -20.38
CA GLY A 223 -6.11 -40.33 -21.77
C GLY A 223 -4.88 -40.29 -22.66
N SER A 224 -3.81 -39.61 -22.22
CA SER A 224 -2.56 -39.54 -22.98
C SER A 224 -1.96 -40.93 -23.24
N VAL A 225 -1.90 -41.79 -22.21
CA VAL A 225 -1.38 -43.16 -22.32
C VAL A 225 -2.23 -44.00 -23.28
N VAL A 226 -3.57 -43.87 -23.19
CA VAL A 226 -4.51 -44.60 -24.04
C VAL A 226 -4.34 -44.20 -25.51
N PHE A 227 -4.27 -42.89 -25.82
CA PHE A 227 -4.06 -42.43 -27.20
C PHE A 227 -2.71 -42.88 -27.77
N MET A 228 -1.66 -42.91 -26.94
CA MET A 228 -0.36 -43.47 -27.31
C MET A 228 -0.44 -44.97 -27.62
N ALA A 229 -1.15 -45.73 -26.77
CA ALA A 229 -1.36 -47.17 -26.96
C ALA A 229 -2.21 -47.49 -28.21
N VAL A 230 -3.24 -46.68 -28.48
CA VAL A 230 -4.05 -46.78 -29.71
C VAL A 230 -3.18 -46.50 -30.93
N ARG A 231 -2.31 -45.49 -30.89
CA ARG A 231 -1.38 -45.20 -31.99
C ARG A 231 -0.41 -46.35 -32.25
N ALA A 232 0.17 -46.93 -31.20
CA ALA A 232 1.05 -48.10 -31.32
C ALA A 232 0.34 -49.30 -31.97
N ARG A 233 -1.00 -49.40 -31.84
CA ARG A 233 -1.83 -50.45 -32.47
C ARG A 233 -2.33 -50.11 -33.87
N SER A 234 -2.56 -48.84 -34.18
CA SER A 234 -3.20 -48.38 -35.43
C SER A 234 -2.24 -48.23 -36.61
N GLY A 235 -0.93 -48.17 -36.37
CA GLY A 235 0.08 -48.04 -37.43
C GLY A 235 0.60 -49.38 -37.94
N ASP A 236 0.19 -49.80 -39.15
CA ASP A 236 0.83 -50.75 -40.08
C ASP A 236 1.05 -52.22 -39.60
N VAL A 237 1.34 -52.46 -38.33
CA VAL A 237 1.69 -53.77 -37.76
C VAL A 237 0.50 -54.71 -37.78
N GLY A 238 -0.71 -54.26 -37.41
CA GLY A 238 -1.91 -55.09 -37.41
C GLY A 238 -2.37 -55.51 -38.82
N GLN A 239 -2.29 -54.61 -39.80
CA GLN A 239 -2.59 -54.93 -41.21
C GLN A 239 -1.51 -55.81 -41.84
N ARG A 240 -0.23 -55.58 -41.56
CA ARG A 240 0.87 -56.46 -42.01
C ARG A 240 0.82 -57.84 -41.36
N LEU A 241 0.51 -57.94 -40.07
CA LEU A 241 0.30 -59.24 -39.39
C LEU A 241 -0.88 -59.98 -40.00
N LYS A 242 -2.00 -59.28 -40.25
CA LYS A 242 -3.18 -59.88 -40.88
C LYS A 242 -2.86 -60.32 -42.30
N GLY A 243 -2.22 -59.48 -43.11
CA GLY A 243 -1.80 -59.81 -44.47
C GLY A 243 -0.77 -60.94 -44.55
N LYS A 244 0.20 -60.98 -43.62
CA LYS A 244 1.21 -62.05 -43.53
C LYS A 244 0.61 -63.36 -43.03
N ILE A 245 -0.38 -63.32 -42.13
CA ILE A 245 -1.17 -64.50 -41.74
C ILE A 245 -1.97 -65.02 -42.94
N THR A 246 -2.65 -64.14 -43.68
CA THR A 246 -3.42 -64.55 -44.88
C THR A 246 -2.50 -65.15 -45.95
N SER A 247 -1.33 -64.55 -46.21
CA SER A 247 -0.39 -65.09 -47.21
C SER A 247 0.15 -66.46 -46.81
N LEU A 248 0.50 -66.65 -45.53
CA LEU A 248 0.97 -67.95 -45.03
C LEU A 248 -0.13 -69.02 -45.01
N GLU A 249 -1.40 -68.62 -44.83
CA GLU A 249 -2.56 -69.53 -44.96
C GLU A 249 -2.77 -69.98 -46.40
N ASP A 250 -2.66 -69.07 -47.37
CA ASP A 250 -2.75 -69.38 -48.81
C ASP A 250 -1.59 -70.26 -49.28
N ASP A 251 -0.35 -70.00 -48.83
CA ASP A 251 0.82 -70.82 -49.14
C ASP A 251 0.68 -72.25 -48.61
N LEU A 252 0.08 -72.43 -47.42
CA LEU A 252 -0.18 -73.75 -46.84
C LEU A 252 -1.24 -74.52 -47.66
N ALA A 253 -2.28 -73.84 -48.14
CA ALA A 253 -3.28 -74.42 -49.02
C ALA A 253 -2.68 -74.83 -50.39
N ARG A 254 -1.81 -73.99 -50.94
CA ARG A 254 -1.08 -74.29 -52.18
C ARG A 254 -0.16 -75.51 -52.04
N LEU A 255 0.61 -75.61 -50.95
CA LEU A 255 1.47 -76.77 -50.68
C LEU A 255 0.68 -78.07 -50.52
N GLN A 256 -0.53 -78.01 -49.96
CA GLN A 256 -1.43 -79.18 -49.91
C GLN A 256 -1.89 -79.61 -51.31
N GLY A 257 -2.16 -78.66 -52.21
CA GLY A 257 -2.47 -78.93 -53.61
C GLY A 257 -1.29 -79.54 -54.37
N GLU A 258 -0.08 -79.01 -54.19
CA GLU A 258 1.15 -79.53 -54.82
C GLU A 258 1.52 -80.93 -54.32
N LEU A 259 1.28 -81.25 -53.04
CA LEU A 259 1.44 -82.62 -52.52
C LEU A 259 0.43 -83.61 -53.12
N LEU A 260 -0.82 -83.17 -53.35
CA LEU A 260 -1.86 -83.96 -54.01
C LEU A 260 -1.54 -84.20 -55.49
N SER A 261 -1.04 -83.19 -56.21
CA SER A 261 -0.63 -83.34 -57.61
C SER A 261 0.60 -84.23 -57.74
N LEU A 262 1.60 -84.10 -56.86
CA LEU A 262 2.77 -84.99 -56.82
C LEU A 262 2.38 -86.44 -56.55
N ARG A 263 1.37 -86.66 -55.69
CA ARG A 263 0.83 -87.99 -55.45
C ARG A 263 0.16 -88.56 -56.71
N GLN A 264 -0.60 -87.75 -57.44
CA GLN A 264 -1.20 -88.16 -58.71
C GLN A 264 -0.15 -88.43 -59.81
N GLU A 265 0.91 -87.63 -59.91
CA GLU A 265 2.03 -87.86 -60.83
C GLU A 265 2.78 -89.17 -60.51
N TYR A 266 2.97 -89.48 -59.23
CA TYR A 266 3.54 -90.76 -58.81
C TYR A 266 2.60 -91.95 -59.09
N GLU A 267 1.31 -91.82 -58.82
CA GLU A 267 0.30 -92.87 -59.11
C GLU A 267 0.09 -93.08 -60.63
N ALA A 268 0.34 -92.06 -61.46
CA ALA A 268 0.32 -92.12 -62.93
C ALA A 268 1.63 -92.65 -63.56
N GLY A 269 2.66 -92.94 -62.74
CA GLY A 269 3.91 -93.58 -63.17
C GLY A 269 4.93 -92.66 -63.84
N SER A 270 4.76 -91.34 -63.79
CA SER A 270 5.66 -90.36 -64.44
C SER A 270 6.83 -89.90 -63.57
N ALA A 271 6.87 -90.25 -62.28
CA ALA A 271 7.94 -89.91 -61.34
C ALA A 271 8.54 -91.15 -60.66
N THR A 272 9.87 -91.20 -60.51
CA THR A 272 10.56 -92.31 -59.82
C THR A 272 10.40 -92.22 -58.30
N ALA A 273 10.38 -93.37 -57.61
CA ALA A 273 10.11 -93.45 -56.17
C ALA A 273 11.08 -92.64 -55.29
N GLU A 274 12.33 -92.50 -55.72
CA GLU A 274 13.35 -91.72 -55.01
C GLU A 274 13.14 -90.21 -55.18
N GLU A 275 12.72 -89.77 -56.37
CA GLU A 275 12.39 -88.36 -56.66
C GLU A 275 11.10 -87.92 -55.96
N TYR A 276 10.09 -88.79 -55.92
CA TYR A 276 8.86 -88.56 -55.16
C TYR A 276 9.16 -88.40 -53.66
N ARG A 277 9.94 -89.31 -53.06
CA ARG A 277 10.33 -89.21 -51.64
C ARG A 277 11.10 -87.93 -51.34
N LYS A 278 12.03 -87.53 -52.20
CA LYS A 278 12.83 -86.31 -52.00
C LYS A 278 11.96 -85.05 -52.05
N ARG A 279 11.07 -84.93 -53.05
CA ARG A 279 10.18 -83.76 -53.19
C ARG A 279 9.12 -83.71 -52.10
N VAL A 280 8.53 -84.85 -51.71
CA VAL A 280 7.57 -84.92 -50.60
C VAL A 280 8.21 -84.53 -49.28
N ASN A 281 9.44 -84.98 -49.00
CA ASN A 281 10.15 -84.60 -47.78
C ASN A 281 10.42 -83.09 -47.73
N LEU A 282 10.88 -82.48 -48.82
CA LEU A 282 11.10 -81.03 -48.90
C LEU A 282 9.80 -80.23 -48.69
N LEU A 283 8.71 -80.63 -49.35
CA LEU A 283 7.41 -79.97 -49.19
C LEU A 283 6.81 -80.18 -47.79
N MET A 284 7.05 -81.33 -47.15
CA MET A 284 6.64 -81.56 -45.77
C MET A 284 7.44 -80.72 -44.78
N GLU A 285 8.74 -80.53 -45.01
CA GLU A 285 9.60 -79.67 -44.19
C GLU A 285 9.17 -78.20 -44.26
N ASP A 286 8.94 -77.69 -45.48
CA ASP A 286 8.42 -76.33 -45.70
C ASP A 286 7.03 -76.14 -45.07
N ARG A 287 6.15 -77.14 -45.18
CA ARG A 287 4.82 -77.11 -44.54
C ARG A 287 4.93 -77.02 -43.02
N VAL A 288 5.85 -77.75 -42.40
CA VAL A 288 6.06 -77.69 -40.94
C VAL A 288 6.61 -76.34 -40.51
N HIS A 289 7.55 -75.78 -41.27
CA HIS A 289 8.10 -74.44 -41.01
C HIS A 289 7.01 -73.36 -41.08
N ILE A 290 6.24 -73.34 -42.16
CA ILE A 290 5.13 -72.39 -42.38
C ILE A 290 4.04 -72.56 -41.31
N ALA A 291 3.68 -73.80 -40.96
CA ALA A 291 2.67 -74.05 -39.93
C ALA A 291 3.12 -73.56 -38.53
N ASN A 292 4.40 -73.72 -38.20
CA ASN A 292 4.96 -73.23 -36.94
C ASN A 292 5.04 -71.69 -36.90
N GLU A 293 5.44 -71.05 -37.99
CA GLU A 293 5.47 -69.59 -38.10
C GLU A 293 4.05 -69.00 -38.03
N LEU A 294 3.08 -69.64 -38.70
CA LEU A 294 1.66 -69.28 -38.61
C LEU A 294 1.11 -69.45 -37.18
N ARG A 295 1.47 -70.53 -36.48
CA ARG A 295 1.07 -70.76 -35.09
C ARG A 295 1.66 -69.69 -34.17
N ARG A 296 2.94 -69.33 -34.34
CA ARG A 296 3.60 -68.25 -33.60
C ARG A 296 2.89 -66.92 -33.80
N LEU A 297 2.61 -66.54 -35.05
CA LEU A 297 1.95 -65.27 -35.38
C LEU A 297 0.48 -65.23 -34.92
N LYS A 298 -0.23 -66.37 -34.93
CA LYS A 298 -1.58 -66.48 -34.35
C LYS A 298 -1.57 -66.36 -32.82
N ILE A 299 -0.53 -66.88 -32.14
CA ILE A 299 -0.34 -66.72 -30.70
C ILE A 299 0.02 -65.27 -30.35
N GLU A 300 0.88 -64.61 -31.13
CA GLU A 300 1.23 -63.20 -30.97
C GLU A 300 0.02 -62.27 -31.14
N ARG A 301 -0.97 -62.69 -31.94
CA ARG A 301 -2.31 -62.07 -32.03
C ARG A 301 -3.22 -62.36 -30.81
N LEU A 302 -2.98 -63.44 -30.07
CA LEU A 302 -3.79 -63.91 -28.94
C LEU A 302 -3.35 -63.37 -27.57
N ILE A 303 -2.20 -62.67 -27.46
CA ILE A 303 -1.77 -62.04 -26.21
C ILE A 303 -2.78 -60.93 -25.84
N PRO A 304 -3.51 -61.07 -24.71
CA PRO A 304 -4.60 -60.16 -24.38
C PRO A 304 -4.05 -58.94 -23.62
N MET A 305 -3.72 -57.87 -24.35
CA MET A 305 -3.96 -56.52 -23.79
C MET A 305 -5.36 -56.06 -24.23
N GLY A 306 -6.34 -56.88 -23.84
CA GLY A 306 -7.73 -56.80 -24.24
C GLY A 306 -8.55 -55.96 -23.26
N GLY A 307 -8.79 -54.71 -23.63
CA GLY A 307 -10.07 -54.05 -23.39
C GLY A 307 -10.65 -53.68 -24.75
N SER A 308 -11.96 -53.83 -24.93
CA SER A 308 -12.66 -53.32 -26.11
C SER A 308 -12.40 -51.81 -26.23
N THR A 309 -12.14 -51.29 -27.43
CA THR A 309 -12.11 -49.83 -27.67
C THR A 309 -13.38 -49.15 -27.17
N LYS A 310 -14.51 -49.89 -27.10
CA LYS A 310 -15.76 -49.43 -26.49
C LYS A 310 -15.68 -49.31 -24.96
N SER A 311 -15.01 -50.21 -24.26
CA SER A 311 -14.83 -50.12 -22.80
C SER A 311 -13.96 -48.92 -22.42
N PHE A 312 -12.91 -48.65 -23.20
CA PHE A 312 -12.08 -47.46 -23.03
C PHE A 312 -12.82 -46.17 -23.37
N ALA A 313 -13.63 -46.16 -24.43
CA ALA A 313 -14.48 -45.02 -24.76
C ALA A 313 -15.54 -44.74 -23.68
N VAL A 314 -16.08 -45.79 -23.04
CA VAL A 314 -17.03 -45.66 -21.92
C VAL A 314 -16.34 -45.09 -20.67
N VAL A 315 -15.15 -45.57 -20.30
CA VAL A 315 -14.39 -45.04 -19.15
C VAL A 315 -13.94 -43.59 -19.40
N ALA A 316 -13.44 -43.29 -20.61
CA ALA A 316 -13.06 -41.93 -20.98
C ALA A 316 -14.29 -41.00 -21.00
N GLY A 317 -15.42 -41.46 -21.55
CA GLY A 317 -16.68 -40.72 -21.49
C GLY A 317 -17.16 -40.47 -20.07
N PHE A 318 -17.06 -41.46 -19.18
CA PHE A 318 -17.42 -41.33 -17.77
C PHE A 318 -16.52 -40.31 -17.03
N LEU A 319 -15.21 -40.35 -17.25
CA LEU A 319 -14.27 -39.39 -16.66
C LEU A 319 -14.52 -37.96 -17.17
N ILE A 320 -14.77 -37.79 -18.47
CA ILE A 320 -15.14 -36.48 -19.04
C ILE A 320 -16.44 -35.98 -18.40
N VAL A 321 -17.45 -36.85 -18.26
CA VAL A 321 -18.70 -36.49 -17.58
C VAL A 321 -18.43 -36.06 -16.15
N ILE A 322 -17.62 -36.75 -15.35
CA ILE A 322 -17.30 -36.32 -13.98
C ILE A 322 -16.58 -34.97 -13.96
N VAL A 323 -15.55 -34.80 -14.79
CA VAL A 323 -14.77 -33.56 -14.87
C VAL A 323 -15.62 -32.36 -15.28
N VAL A 324 -16.63 -32.58 -16.13
CA VAL A 324 -17.58 -31.54 -16.53
C VAL A 324 -18.67 -31.34 -15.48
N MET A 325 -19.20 -32.41 -14.89
CA MET A 325 -20.33 -32.35 -13.97
C MET A 325 -19.95 -31.79 -12.60
N LEU A 326 -18.75 -32.04 -12.08
CA LEU A 326 -18.35 -31.53 -10.75
C LEU A 326 -18.27 -29.99 -10.71
N PRO A 327 -17.62 -29.28 -11.65
CA PRO A 327 -17.67 -27.83 -11.71
C PRO A 327 -19.09 -27.30 -11.99
N VAL A 328 -19.88 -28.01 -12.81
CA VAL A 328 -21.29 -27.64 -13.05
C VAL A 328 -22.12 -27.74 -11.77
N ILE A 329 -21.94 -28.80 -10.98
CA ILE A 329 -22.60 -28.96 -9.68
C ILE A 329 -22.11 -27.89 -8.71
N GLN A 330 -20.80 -27.60 -8.66
CA GLN A 330 -20.25 -26.55 -7.80
C GLN A 330 -20.81 -25.18 -8.16
N GLY A 331 -20.84 -24.80 -9.44
CA GLY A 331 -21.42 -23.54 -9.89
C GLY A 331 -22.93 -23.44 -9.66
N LEU A 332 -23.69 -24.50 -9.93
CA LEU A 332 -25.16 -24.48 -9.83
C LEU A 332 -25.69 -24.67 -8.41
N TYR A 333 -25.10 -25.56 -7.62
CA TYR A 333 -25.57 -25.85 -6.27
C TYR A 333 -24.99 -24.86 -5.27
N TYR A 334 -23.67 -24.76 -5.19
CA TYR A 334 -23.01 -23.85 -4.25
C TYR A 334 -23.01 -22.41 -4.76
N GLY A 335 -22.58 -22.17 -6.00
CA GLY A 335 -22.42 -20.81 -6.53
C GLY A 335 -23.72 -19.99 -6.56
N ILE A 336 -24.85 -20.59 -6.94
CA ILE A 336 -26.15 -19.89 -6.93
C ILE A 336 -26.58 -19.57 -5.49
N GLN A 337 -26.46 -20.53 -4.57
CA GLN A 337 -26.89 -20.36 -3.17
C GLN A 337 -25.99 -19.38 -2.41
N MET A 338 -24.70 -19.38 -2.70
CA MET A 338 -23.72 -18.41 -2.16
C MET A 338 -23.96 -16.98 -2.61
N ASN A 339 -24.70 -16.75 -3.70
CA ASN A 339 -25.10 -15.41 -4.13
C ASN A 339 -26.54 -15.07 -3.71
N GLY A 340 -27.19 -15.92 -2.93
CA GLY A 340 -28.55 -15.74 -2.41
C GLY A 340 -28.63 -16.10 -0.93
N ASP A 341 -29.60 -16.94 -0.56
CA ASP A 341 -29.97 -17.24 0.84
C ASP A 341 -28.87 -17.86 1.72
N GLN A 342 -27.76 -18.35 1.14
CA GLN A 342 -26.65 -18.95 1.90
C GLN A 342 -25.36 -18.13 1.80
N TYR A 343 -25.41 -16.87 1.31
CA TYR A 343 -24.25 -16.00 1.21
C TYR A 343 -23.48 -15.89 2.53
N ILE A 344 -24.19 -15.61 3.63
CA ILE A 344 -23.59 -15.41 4.95
C ILE A 344 -22.87 -16.68 5.43
N ASP A 345 -23.57 -17.81 5.47
CA ASP A 345 -23.02 -19.04 6.04
C ASP A 345 -21.93 -19.67 5.17
N TRP A 346 -22.07 -19.64 3.84
CA TRP A 346 -21.23 -20.43 2.94
C TRP A 346 -20.09 -19.65 2.29
N LYS A 347 -20.24 -18.33 2.19
CA LYS A 347 -19.25 -17.42 1.62
C LYS A 347 -18.69 -16.48 2.68
N PHE A 348 -19.51 -15.68 3.35
CA PHE A 348 -19.00 -14.68 4.28
C PHE A 348 -18.25 -15.31 5.46
N ASN A 349 -18.92 -16.16 6.24
CA ASN A 349 -18.36 -16.78 7.45
C ASN A 349 -17.17 -17.71 7.16
N LEU A 350 -17.13 -18.31 5.97
CA LEU A 350 -16.11 -19.30 5.59
C LEU A 350 -14.97 -18.74 4.75
N GLU A 351 -15.14 -17.63 4.04
CA GLU A 351 -14.14 -17.05 3.14
C GLU A 351 -13.86 -15.60 3.55
N THR A 352 -14.85 -14.72 3.37
CA THR A 352 -14.67 -13.26 3.53
C THR A 352 -14.27 -12.83 4.93
N ASN A 353 -14.82 -13.43 6.00
CA ASN A 353 -14.43 -13.08 7.37
C ASN A 353 -12.93 -13.34 7.63
N LYS A 354 -12.38 -14.41 7.04
CA LYS A 354 -10.93 -14.68 7.13
C LYS A 354 -10.13 -13.73 6.26
N GLU A 355 -10.66 -13.34 5.11
CA GLU A 355 -10.04 -12.32 4.26
C GLU A 355 -9.95 -10.98 5.01
N ILE A 356 -11.01 -10.60 5.73
CA ILE A 356 -11.04 -9.41 6.59
C ILE A 356 -9.94 -9.50 7.65
N GLU A 357 -9.95 -10.53 8.49
CA GLU A 357 -8.99 -10.66 9.61
C GLU A 357 -7.53 -10.75 9.13
N ILE A 358 -7.25 -11.44 8.02
CA ILE A 358 -5.89 -11.57 7.49
C ILE A 358 -5.45 -10.29 6.78
N THR A 359 -6.36 -9.58 6.08
CA THR A 359 -6.02 -8.33 5.41
C THR A 359 -5.78 -7.21 6.43
N THR A 360 -6.61 -7.08 7.47
CA THR A 360 -6.38 -6.09 8.54
C THR A 360 -5.10 -6.39 9.30
N TRP A 361 -4.83 -7.66 9.62
CA TRP A 361 -3.55 -8.07 10.19
C TRP A 361 -2.37 -7.75 9.26
N ALA A 362 -2.45 -8.09 7.97
CA ALA A 362 -1.38 -7.80 7.02
C ALA A 362 -1.09 -6.29 6.93
N ALA A 363 -2.13 -5.46 6.93
CA ALA A 363 -2.02 -4.01 6.92
C ALA A 363 -1.55 -3.38 8.25
N GLY A 364 -1.48 -4.15 9.34
CA GLY A 364 -1.07 -3.65 10.66
C GLY A 364 -2.20 -2.91 11.40
N LEU A 365 -3.44 -3.33 11.17
CA LEU A 365 -4.66 -2.72 11.69
C LEU A 365 -5.48 -3.73 12.52
N SER A 366 -4.86 -4.77 13.10
CA SER A 366 -5.61 -5.76 13.88
C SER A 366 -6.24 -5.20 15.14
N ASP A 367 -5.57 -4.25 15.77
CA ASP A 367 -5.90 -3.78 17.13
C ASP A 367 -6.28 -2.29 17.14
N PHE A 368 -6.76 -1.77 16.01
CA PHE A 368 -7.12 -0.36 15.96
C PHE A 368 -8.39 -0.06 16.74
N GLU A 369 -8.39 1.08 17.43
CA GLU A 369 -9.48 1.44 18.33
C GLU A 369 -10.57 2.21 17.60
N VAL A 370 -11.83 1.88 17.89
CA VAL A 370 -12.99 2.65 17.46
C VAL A 370 -13.56 3.38 18.68
N LYS A 371 -13.63 4.71 18.61
CA LYS A 371 -14.15 5.61 19.65
C LYS A 371 -15.30 6.45 19.09
N SER A 372 -16.13 7.02 19.96
CA SER A 372 -17.13 8.00 19.52
C SER A 372 -16.45 9.30 19.17
N ILE A 373 -16.97 10.04 18.20
CA ILE A 373 -16.48 11.40 17.90
C ILE A 373 -16.61 12.35 19.10
N ASP A 374 -17.57 12.09 20.01
CA ASP A 374 -17.73 12.82 21.26
C ASP A 374 -16.54 12.63 22.21
N ASP A 375 -15.80 11.53 22.10
CA ASP A 375 -14.63 11.27 22.96
C ASP A 375 -13.47 12.24 22.66
N LEU A 376 -13.48 12.91 21.49
CA LEU A 376 -12.50 13.95 21.15
C LEU A 376 -12.51 15.11 22.15
N THR A 377 -13.69 15.42 22.71
CA THR A 377 -13.92 16.58 23.59
C THR A 377 -13.88 16.21 25.08
N PHE A 378 -13.64 14.94 25.40
CA PHE A 378 -13.61 14.45 26.79
C PHE A 378 -12.45 15.11 27.57
N ASN A 379 -12.68 15.54 28.82
CA ASN A 379 -11.69 16.17 29.71
C ASN A 379 -11.04 17.50 29.25
N THR A 380 -11.50 18.14 28.17
CA THR A 380 -10.95 19.43 27.78
C THR A 380 -11.42 20.56 28.71
N THR A 381 -10.57 21.56 28.92
CA THR A 381 -10.90 22.75 29.71
C THR A 381 -10.98 23.98 28.80
N PRO A 382 -11.88 24.94 29.06
CA PRO A 382 -12.01 26.15 28.23
C PRO A 382 -10.71 26.95 28.06
N GLU A 383 -9.86 26.96 29.09
CA GLU A 383 -8.54 27.63 29.07
C GLU A 383 -7.57 26.99 28.07
N SER A 384 -7.54 25.65 28.01
CA SER A 384 -6.72 24.91 27.04
C SER A 384 -7.18 25.10 25.59
N GLU A 385 -8.46 25.39 25.38
CA GLU A 385 -9.07 25.50 24.05
C GLU A 385 -8.87 26.87 23.40
N VAL A 386 -8.77 27.94 24.19
CA VAL A 386 -8.37 29.26 23.66
C VAL A 386 -6.89 29.26 23.26
N ALA A 387 -6.04 28.56 24.03
CA ALA A 387 -4.63 28.41 23.71
C ALA A 387 -4.38 27.59 22.44
N SER A 388 -5.27 26.65 22.08
CA SER A 388 -5.15 25.86 20.84
C SER A 388 -5.51 26.65 19.59
N LEU A 389 -6.24 27.77 19.69
CA LEU A 389 -6.62 28.58 18.52
C LEU A 389 -5.40 29.12 17.75
N THR A 390 -4.29 29.41 18.44
CA THR A 390 -3.05 29.90 17.80
C THR A 390 -2.21 28.79 17.16
N LYS A 391 -2.63 27.53 17.28
CA LYS A 391 -1.97 26.36 16.69
C LYS A 391 -2.75 25.78 15.50
N VAL A 392 -3.96 26.27 15.25
CA VAL A 392 -4.79 25.82 14.13
C VAL A 392 -4.16 26.22 12.80
N ARG A 393 -3.82 25.24 11.96
CA ARG A 393 -3.26 25.51 10.63
C ARG A 393 -4.20 26.35 9.77
N GLN A 394 -3.69 27.46 9.24
CA GLN A 394 -4.41 28.32 8.29
C GLN A 394 -3.81 28.28 6.88
N TRP A 395 -2.50 28.04 6.77
CA TRP A 395 -1.79 27.98 5.49
C TRP A 395 -1.65 26.53 5.01
N ASP A 396 -2.05 26.27 3.78
CA ASP A 396 -1.86 24.97 3.13
C ASP A 396 -0.55 24.89 2.34
N GLN A 397 -0.20 23.69 1.87
CA GLN A 397 1.05 23.44 1.13
C GLN A 397 1.16 24.34 -0.10
N THR A 398 0.11 24.40 -0.93
CA THR A 398 0.15 25.15 -2.20
C THR A 398 0.34 26.65 -1.98
N ALA A 399 -0.41 27.26 -1.06
CA ALA A 399 -0.28 28.68 -0.75
C ALA A 399 1.08 28.99 -0.12
N SER A 400 1.57 28.10 0.75
CA SER A 400 2.88 28.23 1.39
C SER A 400 4.01 28.14 0.37
N TYR A 401 4.00 27.15 -0.52
CA TYR A 401 4.95 26.99 -1.61
C TYR A 401 5.01 28.24 -2.50
N LEU A 402 3.86 28.73 -2.97
CA LEU A 402 3.79 29.91 -3.83
C LEU A 402 4.31 31.18 -3.14
N ARG A 403 4.10 31.29 -1.83
CA ARG A 403 4.59 32.41 -1.02
C ARG A 403 6.10 32.32 -0.81
N MET A 404 6.61 31.16 -0.41
CA MET A 404 8.04 30.90 -0.20
C MET A 404 8.85 31.06 -1.49
N ARG A 405 8.30 30.67 -2.64
CA ARG A 405 8.97 30.79 -3.95
C ARG A 405 9.39 32.23 -4.28
N ASN A 406 8.70 33.23 -3.73
CA ASN A 406 9.05 34.63 -3.95
C ASN A 406 10.30 35.09 -3.19
N GLN A 407 10.80 34.30 -2.24
CA GLN A 407 12.02 34.61 -1.49
C GLN A 407 13.30 34.17 -2.20
N ILE A 408 13.18 33.37 -3.26
CA ILE A 408 14.35 32.95 -4.02
C ILE A 408 14.86 34.12 -4.87
N GLY A 409 15.98 34.69 -4.47
CA GLY A 409 16.63 35.83 -5.13
C GLY A 409 17.53 35.47 -6.31
N THR A 410 17.73 34.18 -6.59
CA THR A 410 18.63 33.70 -7.64
C THR A 410 17.85 33.07 -8.81
N ASN A 411 18.52 32.93 -9.95
CA ASN A 411 17.93 32.40 -11.18
C ASN A 411 18.32 30.94 -11.47
N TRP A 412 19.03 30.28 -10.56
CA TRP A 412 19.55 28.92 -10.72
C TRP A 412 19.07 27.96 -9.62
N MET A 413 18.36 28.47 -8.60
CA MET A 413 17.70 27.68 -7.56
C MET A 413 16.19 27.79 -7.69
N GLN A 414 15.50 26.75 -7.24
CA GLN A 414 14.05 26.69 -7.06
C GLN A 414 13.74 25.94 -5.75
N LEU A 415 12.49 25.99 -5.28
CA LEU A 415 12.06 25.14 -4.17
C LEU A 415 11.94 23.70 -4.68
N ALA A 416 12.27 22.73 -3.82
CA ALA A 416 12.00 21.31 -4.06
C ALA A 416 10.49 21.04 -3.84
N ASP A 417 10.10 20.56 -2.66
CA ASP A 417 8.74 20.58 -2.13
C ASP A 417 8.68 21.47 -0.87
N SER A 418 7.49 21.63 -0.31
CA SER A 418 7.24 22.24 0.98
C SER A 418 6.58 21.25 1.91
N ASP A 419 7.31 20.79 2.91
CA ASP A 419 6.83 19.78 3.84
C ASP A 419 6.42 20.44 5.14
N ILE A 420 5.33 19.97 5.72
CA ILE A 420 4.95 20.38 7.07
C ILE A 420 5.79 19.63 8.08
N VAL A 421 6.38 20.29 9.07
CA VAL A 421 7.13 19.64 10.15
C VAL A 421 6.73 20.21 11.50
N LEU A 422 6.93 19.42 12.55
CA LEU A 422 6.77 19.86 13.93
C LEU A 422 8.13 20.21 14.51
N LEU A 423 8.35 21.48 14.87
CA LEU A 423 9.56 21.92 15.55
C LEU A 423 9.19 22.77 16.76
N LYS A 424 9.72 22.39 17.94
CA LYS A 424 9.46 23.10 19.21
C LYS A 424 7.96 23.33 19.48
N ASP A 425 7.18 22.27 19.31
CA ASP A 425 5.73 22.24 19.55
C ASP A 425 4.91 23.20 18.67
N HIS A 426 5.44 23.55 17.49
CA HIS A 426 4.77 24.41 16.51
C HIS A 426 4.97 23.91 15.08
N GLU A 427 3.97 24.14 14.23
CA GLU A 427 3.95 23.68 12.85
C GLU A 427 4.61 24.67 11.88
N TYR A 428 5.53 24.18 11.06
CA TYR A 428 6.19 24.97 10.02
C TYR A 428 6.15 24.27 8.67
N TRP A 429 5.88 25.02 7.61
CA TRP A 429 6.19 24.61 6.25
C TRP A 429 7.65 24.90 5.95
N ILE A 430 8.42 23.86 5.66
CA ILE A 430 9.83 23.96 5.32
C ILE A 430 10.02 23.55 3.87
N ALA A 431 10.65 24.42 3.08
CA ALA A 431 10.95 24.15 1.68
C ALA A 431 12.46 24.25 1.44
N PRO A 432 13.15 23.10 1.33
CA PRO A 432 14.53 23.03 0.89
C PRO A 432 14.70 23.53 -0.56
N LEU A 433 15.89 24.00 -0.89
CA LEU A 433 16.20 24.46 -2.25
C LEU A 433 16.78 23.33 -3.11
N THR A 434 16.35 23.27 -4.35
CA THR A 434 16.89 22.42 -5.42
C THR A 434 17.32 23.25 -6.62
N PHE A 435 17.98 22.62 -7.59
CA PHE A 435 18.48 23.32 -8.77
C PHE A 435 17.38 23.55 -9.81
N ASP A 436 17.39 24.71 -10.44
CA ASP A 436 16.73 24.90 -11.73
C ASP A 436 17.63 24.28 -12.81
N THR A 437 17.24 23.10 -13.28
CA THR A 437 17.99 22.33 -14.27
C THR A 437 18.11 23.06 -15.61
N SER A 438 17.16 23.94 -15.95
CA SER A 438 17.20 24.72 -17.18
C SER A 438 18.30 25.78 -17.17
N ALA A 439 18.64 26.29 -15.98
CA ALA A 439 19.68 27.28 -15.77
C ALA A 439 21.06 26.65 -15.50
N THR A 440 21.08 25.48 -14.85
CA THR A 440 22.31 24.84 -14.36
C THR A 440 22.87 23.79 -15.33
N TRP A 441 22.04 23.05 -16.06
CA TRP A 441 22.48 21.96 -16.96
C TRP A 441 22.80 22.45 -18.37
N THR A 442 23.53 23.57 -18.47
CA THR A 442 23.90 24.17 -19.77
C THR A 442 25.25 23.70 -20.31
N SER A 443 26.10 23.14 -19.45
CA SER A 443 27.41 22.57 -19.82
C SER A 443 27.91 21.64 -18.71
N PHE A 444 28.83 20.73 -19.05
CA PHE A 444 29.46 19.84 -18.07
C PHE A 444 30.01 20.57 -16.83
N ILE A 445 30.68 21.72 -17.00
CA ILE A 445 31.26 22.47 -15.88
C ILE A 445 30.16 23.00 -14.96
N ASN A 446 29.10 23.55 -15.54
CA ASN A 446 28.00 24.09 -14.74
C ASN A 446 27.31 22.97 -13.95
N GLN A 447 26.95 21.87 -14.62
CA GLN A 447 26.21 20.75 -14.03
C GLN A 447 27.02 19.95 -13.00
N HIS A 448 28.30 19.70 -13.27
CA HIS A 448 29.07 18.72 -12.50
C HIS A 448 30.20 19.33 -11.65
N ILE A 449 30.55 20.61 -11.77
CA ILE A 449 31.70 21.21 -11.05
C ILE A 449 31.32 22.51 -10.33
N LEU A 450 30.49 23.36 -10.95
CA LEU A 450 30.15 24.68 -10.41
C LEU A 450 28.95 24.61 -9.47
N TYR A 451 27.81 24.09 -9.95
CA TYR A 451 26.57 23.97 -9.20
C TYR A 451 26.51 22.63 -8.46
N THR A 452 27.34 22.51 -7.42
CA THR A 452 27.50 21.30 -6.61
C THR A 452 26.55 21.24 -5.42
N HIS A 453 26.05 22.37 -4.92
CA HIS A 453 25.09 22.46 -3.80
C HIS A 453 24.11 23.62 -4.00
N THR A 454 23.02 23.62 -3.23
CA THR A 454 22.11 24.76 -3.08
C THR A 454 22.30 25.41 -1.71
N GLU A 455 21.94 26.69 -1.59
CA GLU A 455 22.20 27.50 -0.40
C GLU A 455 20.90 27.94 0.29
N GLY A 456 20.64 27.39 1.47
CA GLY A 456 19.54 27.80 2.33
C GLY A 456 18.27 26.96 2.21
N ILE A 457 17.35 27.25 3.13
CA ILE A 457 16.03 26.63 3.27
C ILE A 457 15.05 27.75 3.61
N VAL A 458 13.86 27.72 3.02
CA VAL A 458 12.81 28.70 3.31
C VAL A 458 11.83 28.09 4.31
N VAL A 459 11.51 28.82 5.38
CA VAL A 459 10.61 28.37 6.43
C VAL A 459 9.46 29.34 6.60
N LEU A 460 8.24 28.81 6.71
CA LEU A 460 7.01 29.57 6.86
C LEU A 460 6.18 29.00 8.01
N ASP A 461 5.69 29.86 8.90
CA ASP A 461 4.79 29.47 9.99
C ASP A 461 3.40 29.10 9.45
N ALA A 462 2.95 27.88 9.72
CA ALA A 462 1.69 27.34 9.19
C ALA A 462 0.43 28.01 9.76
N PHE A 463 0.54 28.65 10.93
CA PHE A 463 -0.53 29.45 11.54
C PHE A 463 -0.59 30.84 10.91
N SER A 464 0.48 31.64 11.01
CA SER A 464 0.46 33.06 10.63
C SER A 464 0.70 33.30 9.13
N GLY A 465 1.44 32.42 8.46
CA GLY A 465 1.96 32.63 7.11
C GLY A 465 3.15 33.59 7.05
N GLU A 466 3.75 33.92 8.18
CA GLU A 466 4.97 34.73 8.20
C GLU A 466 6.20 33.87 7.91
N LEU A 467 7.17 34.46 7.22
CA LEU A 467 8.43 33.82 6.92
C LEU A 467 9.36 33.92 8.13
N VAL A 468 10.02 32.83 8.47
CA VAL A 468 10.95 32.76 9.59
C VAL A 468 12.37 33.03 9.05
N GLU A 469 12.89 34.21 9.33
CA GLU A 469 14.19 34.68 8.83
C GLU A 469 15.06 35.27 9.95
N GLY A 470 16.36 35.45 9.70
CA GLY A 470 17.29 36.12 10.61
C GLY A 470 17.45 35.42 11.97
N ASP A 471 17.40 36.19 13.05
CA ASP A 471 17.58 35.68 14.43
C ASP A 471 16.54 34.63 14.81
N ASN A 472 15.32 34.72 14.26
CA ASN A 472 14.26 33.73 14.52
C ASN A 472 14.61 32.38 13.91
N LEU A 473 15.14 32.36 12.67
CA LEU A 473 15.58 31.12 12.02
C LEU A 473 16.77 30.49 12.74
N VAL A 474 17.75 31.32 13.15
CA VAL A 474 18.89 30.89 13.97
C VAL A 474 18.41 30.27 15.28
N SER A 475 17.42 30.89 15.91
CA SER A 475 16.82 30.35 17.13
C SER A 475 16.10 29.03 16.88
N LEU A 476 15.35 28.90 15.78
CA LEU A 476 14.56 27.71 15.44
C LEU A 476 15.46 26.50 15.24
N PHE A 477 16.49 26.62 14.40
CA PHE A 477 17.43 25.53 14.11
C PHE A 477 18.59 25.42 15.11
N ASN A 478 18.73 26.35 16.05
CA ASN A 478 19.89 26.43 16.94
C ASN A 478 21.23 26.48 16.16
N ARG A 479 21.23 27.12 14.99
CA ARG A 479 22.35 27.15 14.04
C ARG A 479 22.53 28.55 13.46
N SER A 480 23.76 29.06 13.49
CA SER A 480 24.13 30.35 12.86
C SER A 480 24.94 30.23 11.58
N ALA A 481 25.40 29.01 11.24
CA ALA A 481 26.14 28.75 10.02
C ALA A 481 25.18 28.59 8.83
N ASP A 482 25.64 28.99 7.64
CA ASP A 482 24.89 28.82 6.40
C ASP A 482 24.58 27.33 6.15
N ILE A 483 23.50 27.06 5.43
CA ILE A 483 23.00 25.71 5.14
C ILE A 483 23.30 25.40 3.69
N ASN A 484 24.25 24.51 3.45
CA ASN A 484 24.63 24.08 2.09
C ASN A 484 24.13 22.67 1.83
N LEU A 485 23.14 22.53 0.94
CA LEU A 485 22.56 21.23 0.62
C LEU A 485 23.35 20.60 -0.54
N TYR A 486 24.24 19.68 -0.20
CA TYR A 486 24.91 18.81 -1.17
C TYR A 486 24.06 17.60 -1.50
N TYR A 487 23.24 17.15 -0.54
CA TYR A 487 22.28 16.06 -0.67
C TYR A 487 20.88 16.60 -0.41
N GLY A 488 19.93 16.26 -1.27
CA GLY A 488 18.60 16.84 -1.19
C GLY A 488 17.62 16.19 -2.13
N GLU A 489 16.58 16.94 -2.47
CA GLU A 489 15.39 16.45 -3.15
C GLU A 489 15.24 17.08 -4.54
N GLY A 490 14.59 16.33 -5.44
CA GLY A 490 14.26 16.79 -6.78
C GLY A 490 15.31 16.43 -7.84
N LEU A 491 14.99 16.77 -9.09
CA LEU A 491 15.79 16.42 -10.26
C LEU A 491 17.19 17.05 -10.22
N GLY A 492 17.37 18.17 -9.54
CA GLY A 492 18.68 18.84 -9.43
C GLY A 492 19.76 17.97 -8.77
N PHE A 493 19.36 17.00 -7.94
CA PHE A 493 20.27 16.10 -7.22
C PHE A 493 20.38 14.71 -7.86
N SER A 494 19.80 14.48 -9.05
CA SER A 494 19.85 13.15 -9.70
C SER A 494 21.22 12.80 -10.30
N ASP A 495 22.02 13.82 -10.65
CA ASP A 495 23.32 13.62 -11.27
C ASP A 495 24.47 13.69 -10.28
N VAL A 496 25.55 13.01 -10.68
CA VAL A 496 26.84 13.02 -9.98
C VAL A 496 27.49 14.39 -10.09
N VAL A 497 28.16 14.86 -9.05
CA VAL A 497 29.00 16.07 -9.12
C VAL A 497 30.40 15.81 -8.59
N PHE A 498 31.34 16.61 -9.06
CA PHE A 498 32.72 16.61 -8.62
C PHE A 498 33.00 17.81 -7.74
N VAL A 499 33.51 17.54 -6.55
CA VAL A 499 33.84 18.55 -5.54
C VAL A 499 35.34 18.72 -5.42
N ASN A 500 35.78 19.82 -4.80
CA ASN A 500 37.20 20.09 -4.55
C ASN A 500 38.09 20.07 -5.82
N VAL A 501 37.52 20.44 -6.97
CA VAL A 501 38.23 20.42 -8.26
C VAL A 501 39.27 21.56 -8.33
N PRO A 502 40.55 21.28 -8.62
CA PRO A 502 41.56 22.32 -8.64
C PRO A 502 41.27 23.43 -9.66
N ASN A 503 41.41 24.69 -9.21
CA ASN A 503 41.17 25.93 -9.97
C ASN A 503 39.69 26.25 -10.28
N PHE A 504 38.75 25.56 -9.63
CA PHE A 504 37.34 25.91 -9.64
C PHE A 504 36.89 26.26 -8.22
N GLU A 505 36.05 27.28 -8.12
CA GLU A 505 35.34 27.63 -6.88
C GLU A 505 33.87 27.24 -7.12
N GLU A 506 33.29 26.51 -6.16
CA GLU A 506 31.86 26.20 -6.19
C GLU A 506 31.07 27.50 -6.02
N VAL A 507 29.79 27.49 -6.42
CA VAL A 507 28.92 28.66 -6.22
C VAL A 507 28.87 29.04 -4.73
N GLY A 508 28.77 30.33 -4.44
CA GLY A 508 28.68 30.81 -3.06
C GLY A 508 30.00 30.99 -2.32
N ASN A 509 31.14 30.68 -2.95
CA ASN A 509 32.45 30.62 -2.27
C ASN A 509 32.46 29.61 -1.12
N ALA A 510 31.58 28.60 -1.19
CA ALA A 510 31.60 27.43 -0.35
C ALA A 510 32.51 26.35 -0.94
N THR A 511 32.96 25.44 -0.09
CA THR A 511 33.75 24.27 -0.50
C THR A 511 33.25 23.07 0.27
N PHE A 512 33.13 21.93 -0.39
CA PHE A 512 32.70 20.71 0.27
C PHE A 512 33.70 20.27 1.37
N GLY A 513 33.29 20.40 2.63
CA GLY A 513 34.09 20.05 3.80
C GLY A 513 33.94 18.60 4.27
N GLY A 514 33.01 17.84 3.69
CA GLY A 514 32.73 16.46 4.04
C GLY A 514 33.68 15.45 3.42
N THR A 515 33.48 14.17 3.75
CA THR A 515 34.14 13.06 3.05
C THR A 515 33.42 12.79 1.73
N PRO A 516 34.11 12.75 0.57
CA PRO A 516 33.47 12.47 -0.71
C PRO A 516 32.95 11.04 -0.75
N ASP A 517 31.88 10.80 -1.51
CA ASP A 517 31.29 9.46 -1.67
C ASP A 517 32.23 8.48 -2.36
N TYR A 518 33.05 8.98 -3.30
CA TYR A 518 34.05 8.21 -3.99
C TYR A 518 35.12 9.13 -4.60
N THR A 519 36.37 8.67 -4.68
CA THR A 519 37.43 9.38 -5.42
C THR A 519 37.85 8.55 -6.63
N LEU A 520 37.58 9.05 -7.83
CA LEU A 520 38.06 8.44 -9.06
C LEU A 520 39.58 8.57 -9.14
N SER A 521 40.27 7.53 -9.62
CA SER A 521 41.72 7.60 -9.83
C SER A 521 42.20 6.80 -11.05
N GLY A 522 43.31 7.23 -11.63
CA GLY A 522 44.02 6.52 -12.71
C GLY A 522 43.15 6.08 -13.89
N PHE A 523 43.14 4.78 -14.19
CA PHE A 523 42.37 4.23 -15.33
C PHE A 523 40.85 4.23 -15.10
N GLU A 524 40.39 4.13 -13.86
CA GLU A 524 38.97 4.23 -13.54
C GLU A 524 38.43 5.61 -13.90
N SER A 525 39.13 6.67 -13.46
CA SER A 525 38.83 8.05 -13.84
C SER A 525 38.79 8.23 -15.36
N PHE A 526 39.80 7.70 -16.06
CA PHE A 526 39.83 7.75 -17.53
C PHE A 526 38.56 7.13 -18.15
N PHE A 527 38.18 5.92 -17.72
CA PHE A 527 37.03 5.23 -18.28
C PHE A 527 35.71 5.93 -17.93
N TYR A 528 35.53 6.33 -16.66
CA TYR A 528 34.30 6.98 -16.21
C TYR A 528 34.06 8.32 -16.91
N ILE A 529 35.07 9.21 -16.93
CA ILE A 529 34.97 10.50 -17.62
C ILE A 529 34.81 10.32 -19.14
N LEU A 530 35.37 9.26 -19.74
CA LEU A 530 35.14 8.94 -21.15
C LEU A 530 33.64 8.67 -21.42
N THR A 531 32.94 8.00 -20.51
CA THR A 531 31.51 7.69 -20.63
C THR A 531 30.60 8.90 -20.44
N MET A 532 31.05 9.95 -19.74
CA MET A 532 30.32 11.22 -19.58
C MET A 532 30.31 12.08 -20.86
N GLY A 533 31.12 11.73 -21.86
CA GLY A 533 31.12 12.39 -23.17
C GLY A 533 32.16 13.50 -23.36
N PRO A 534 32.23 14.10 -24.56
CA PRO A 534 33.35 14.95 -24.97
C PRO A 534 33.62 16.18 -24.10
N GLU A 535 32.58 16.72 -23.46
CA GLU A 535 32.68 17.92 -22.62
C GLU A 535 33.51 17.68 -21.35
N GLY A 536 33.50 16.46 -20.81
CA GLY A 536 34.28 16.06 -19.64
C GLY A 536 35.73 15.66 -19.96
N TRP A 537 36.11 15.46 -21.23
CA TRP A 537 37.38 14.80 -21.58
C TRP A 537 38.65 15.53 -21.15
N SER A 538 38.56 16.82 -20.82
CA SER A 538 39.69 17.58 -20.27
C SER A 538 40.14 17.08 -18.88
N TYR A 539 39.29 16.30 -18.19
CA TYR A 539 39.52 15.72 -16.87
C TYR A 539 39.92 14.22 -16.91
N LEU A 540 40.11 13.64 -18.11
CA LEU A 540 40.45 12.22 -18.26
C LEU A 540 41.69 11.83 -17.44
N GLY A 541 41.54 10.79 -16.61
CA GLY A 541 42.62 10.19 -15.84
C GLY A 541 43.13 11.05 -14.68
N ARG A 542 42.42 12.12 -14.32
CA ARG A 542 42.70 12.93 -13.11
C ARG A 542 42.01 12.32 -11.90
N ASP A 543 42.60 12.54 -10.73
CA ASP A 543 41.92 12.18 -9.49
C ASP A 543 40.80 13.20 -9.24
N MET A 544 39.58 12.73 -9.04
CA MET A 544 38.37 13.56 -8.92
C MET A 544 37.50 13.04 -7.78
N ASP A 545 37.25 13.89 -6.78
CA ASP A 545 36.33 13.60 -5.69
C ASP A 545 34.89 13.77 -6.18
N MET A 546 34.04 12.81 -5.85
CA MET A 546 32.75 12.62 -6.47
C MET A 546 31.67 12.41 -5.41
N LEU A 547 30.54 13.08 -5.57
CA LEU A 547 29.31 12.83 -4.83
C LEU A 547 28.33 12.10 -5.74
N VAL A 548 27.78 10.99 -5.26
CA VAL A 548 26.99 10.02 -6.04
C VAL A 548 25.67 9.80 -5.34
N GLU A 549 24.59 9.58 -6.09
CA GLU A 549 23.25 9.33 -5.53
C GLU A 549 22.88 10.41 -4.50
N ARG A 550 22.85 11.66 -4.97
CA ARG A 550 22.65 12.83 -4.09
C ARG A 550 21.19 13.06 -3.75
N ASN A 551 20.29 12.54 -4.58
CA ASN A 551 18.86 12.53 -4.29
C ASN A 551 18.62 11.60 -3.09
N VAL A 552 18.13 12.15 -1.97
CA VAL A 552 18.02 11.43 -0.70
C VAL A 552 17.11 10.21 -0.77
N LEU A 553 16.02 10.27 -1.55
CA LEU A 553 15.11 9.13 -1.74
C LEU A 553 15.81 8.00 -2.48
N SER A 554 16.36 8.29 -3.66
CA SER A 554 17.07 7.28 -4.45
C SER A 554 18.27 6.70 -3.70
N ARG A 555 18.94 7.52 -2.88
CA ARG A 555 20.07 7.11 -2.04
C ARG A 555 19.67 6.02 -1.04
N VAL A 556 18.58 6.21 -0.32
CA VAL A 556 18.08 5.24 0.66
C VAL A 556 17.44 4.04 -0.05
N ASP A 557 16.59 4.27 -1.05
CA ASP A 557 15.90 3.20 -1.80
C ASP A 557 16.88 2.21 -2.46
N SER A 558 17.99 2.71 -3.01
CA SER A 558 18.99 1.86 -3.69
C SER A 558 19.65 0.80 -2.81
N ILE A 559 19.60 0.98 -1.48
CA ILE A 559 20.18 0.06 -0.49
C ILE A 559 19.13 -0.70 0.31
N MET A 560 17.86 -0.60 -0.05
CA MET A 560 16.77 -1.35 0.57
C MET A 560 16.78 -2.81 0.11
N LEU A 561 16.62 -3.71 1.08
CA LEU A 561 16.47 -5.14 0.86
C LEU A 561 15.09 -5.37 0.24
N GLN A 562 14.95 -6.40 -0.58
CA GLN A 562 13.69 -6.68 -1.22
C GLN A 562 12.55 -6.81 -0.19
N GLY A 563 11.41 -6.17 -0.48
CA GLY A 563 10.23 -6.15 0.40
C GLY A 563 10.26 -5.01 1.43
N LEU A 564 11.34 -4.22 1.48
CA LEU A 564 11.32 -2.87 2.05
C LEU A 564 11.08 -1.84 0.95
N THR A 565 10.44 -0.75 1.33
CA THR A 565 10.27 0.43 0.50
C THR A 565 10.46 1.67 1.35
N VAL A 566 10.78 2.78 0.69
CA VAL A 566 10.82 4.11 1.30
C VAL A 566 9.52 4.85 1.01
N ASP A 567 9.15 5.73 1.93
CA ASP A 567 8.11 6.72 1.71
C ASP A 567 8.60 7.80 0.73
N ARG A 568 7.69 8.33 -0.10
CA ARG A 568 8.03 9.29 -1.15
C ARG A 568 8.12 10.74 -0.68
N ASP A 569 7.73 11.05 0.56
CA ASP A 569 7.75 12.40 1.13
C ASP A 569 8.82 12.54 2.23
N PRO A 570 10.09 12.77 1.88
CA PRO A 570 11.16 12.94 2.85
C PRO A 570 11.12 14.36 3.41
N TYR A 571 11.21 14.52 4.72
CA TYR A 571 11.11 15.84 5.36
C TYR A 571 12.32 16.19 6.20
N ILE A 572 12.51 17.48 6.48
CA ILE A 572 13.64 17.96 7.29
C ILE A 572 13.39 17.73 8.79
N VAL A 573 14.38 17.16 9.46
CA VAL A 573 14.46 17.10 10.93
C VAL A 573 15.75 17.75 11.41
N VAL A 574 15.69 18.31 12.62
CA VAL A 574 16.80 19.09 13.19
C VAL A 574 17.20 18.52 14.53
N ASP A 575 18.49 18.24 14.71
CA ASP A 575 19.01 17.78 15.99
C ASP A 575 19.18 18.95 16.99
N PRO A 576 19.35 18.68 18.30
CA PRO A 576 19.54 19.73 19.30
C PRO A 576 20.81 20.57 19.10
N THR A 577 21.78 20.08 18.32
CA THR A 577 23.04 20.79 18.03
C THR A 577 22.96 21.68 16.78
N GLY A 578 21.86 21.59 16.04
CA GLY A 578 21.60 22.35 14.82
C GLY A 578 22.11 21.71 13.54
N ASN A 579 22.28 20.39 13.50
CA ASN A 579 22.48 19.66 12.25
C ASN A 579 21.12 19.31 11.62
N LEU A 580 21.06 19.42 10.30
CA LEU A 580 19.86 19.15 9.51
C LEU A 580 19.99 17.82 8.78
N PHE A 581 18.92 17.04 8.80
CA PHE A 581 18.83 15.76 8.12
C PHE A 581 17.53 15.69 7.34
N TYR A 582 17.54 14.98 6.20
CA TYR A 582 16.33 14.44 5.63
C TYR A 582 15.97 13.15 6.37
N ALA A 583 14.76 13.09 6.91
CA ALA A 583 14.15 11.88 7.44
C ALA A 583 13.44 11.13 6.31
N VAL A 584 13.98 9.98 5.94
CA VAL A 584 13.37 9.08 4.96
C VAL A 584 12.75 7.90 5.70
N SER A 585 11.42 7.84 5.72
CA SER A 585 10.68 6.76 6.36
C SER A 585 10.81 5.44 5.59
N ILE A 586 11.00 4.33 6.31
CA ILE A 586 11.17 2.98 5.75
C ILE A 586 10.11 2.06 6.34
N TYR A 587 9.44 1.30 5.47
CA TYR A 587 8.45 0.32 5.87
C TYR A 587 8.51 -0.95 5.01
N ILE A 588 8.04 -2.06 5.57
CA ILE A 588 7.85 -3.31 4.84
C ILE A 588 6.68 -3.16 3.89
N ASP A 589 6.85 -3.60 2.65
CA ASP A 589 5.80 -3.76 1.65
C ASP A 589 6.02 -5.10 0.93
N TYR A 590 5.59 -6.18 1.59
CA TYR A 590 5.84 -7.54 1.10
C TYR A 590 4.55 -8.28 0.74
N PRO A 591 4.38 -8.76 -0.51
CA PRO A 591 3.21 -9.53 -0.90
C PRO A 591 3.26 -10.94 -0.30
N LEU A 592 2.31 -11.25 0.58
CA LEU A 592 2.22 -12.56 1.23
C LEU A 592 1.77 -13.65 0.25
N SER A 593 2.25 -14.86 0.49
CA SER A 593 1.98 -16.08 -0.27
C SER A 593 0.62 -16.70 0.05
N THR A 594 -0.43 -15.88 0.23
CA THR A 594 -1.80 -16.31 0.58
C THR A 594 -2.82 -15.53 -0.24
N GLY A 595 -3.88 -16.20 -0.69
CA GLY A 595 -5.00 -15.54 -1.38
C GLY A 595 -5.98 -14.84 -0.43
N TYR A 596 -5.83 -15.02 0.88
CA TYR A 596 -6.69 -14.36 1.87
C TYR A 596 -6.31 -12.90 2.12
N ALA A 597 -5.05 -12.51 1.86
CA ALA A 597 -4.59 -11.15 2.04
C ALA A 597 -4.86 -10.35 0.76
N HIS A 598 -5.71 -9.32 0.85
CA HIS A 598 -5.99 -8.41 -0.26
C HIS A 598 -4.98 -7.27 -0.39
N GLU A 599 -4.12 -7.12 0.63
CA GLU A 599 -3.07 -6.12 0.70
C GLU A 599 -1.76 -6.77 1.15
N ASN A 600 -0.64 -6.09 0.92
CA ASN A 600 0.67 -6.58 1.33
C ASN A 600 0.84 -6.56 2.85
N TYR A 601 1.82 -7.30 3.35
CA TYR A 601 2.29 -7.16 4.73
C TYR A 601 3.01 -5.82 4.87
N MET A 602 2.38 -4.90 5.61
CA MET A 602 2.84 -3.52 5.75
C MET A 602 3.21 -3.22 7.20
N ARG A 603 4.48 -2.88 7.47
CA ARG A 603 4.96 -2.55 8.82
C ARG A 603 5.96 -1.41 8.78
N PHE A 604 5.73 -0.38 9.58
CA PHE A 604 6.72 0.67 9.76
C PHE A 604 7.96 0.12 10.48
N MET A 605 9.14 0.28 9.87
CA MET A 605 10.39 -0.24 10.41
C MET A 605 11.19 0.83 11.15
N GLY A 606 11.15 2.06 10.64
CA GLY A 606 11.88 3.18 11.20
C GLY A 606 12.22 4.23 10.14
N VAL A 607 13.22 5.06 10.42
CA VAL A 607 13.64 6.17 9.56
C VAL A 607 15.14 6.11 9.31
N CYS A 608 15.55 6.42 8.08
CA CYS A 608 16.94 6.71 7.76
C CYS A 608 17.15 8.23 7.70
N LEU A 609 18.05 8.75 8.54
CA LEU A 609 18.49 10.14 8.48
C LEU A 609 19.63 10.30 7.49
N VAL A 610 19.46 11.17 6.50
CA VAL A 610 20.50 11.54 5.54
C VAL A 610 20.98 12.96 5.82
N GLY A 611 22.25 13.14 6.13
CA GLY A 611 22.83 14.47 6.37
C GLY A 611 22.83 15.33 5.10
N VAL A 612 22.27 16.54 5.16
CA VAL A 612 22.15 17.43 3.98
C VAL A 612 23.51 17.90 3.44
N GLU A 613 24.52 18.00 4.32
CA GLU A 613 25.88 18.43 3.98
C GLU A 613 26.80 17.24 3.68
N SER A 614 26.73 16.15 4.44
CA SER A 614 27.70 15.05 4.34
C SER A 614 27.21 13.84 3.55
N GLY A 615 25.90 13.63 3.43
CA GLY A 615 25.30 12.44 2.80
C GLY A 615 25.51 11.15 3.58
N ASP A 616 25.94 11.23 4.85
CA ASP A 616 26.02 10.10 5.75
C ASP A 616 24.60 9.64 6.13
N MET A 617 24.43 8.33 6.33
CA MET A 617 23.14 7.71 6.60
C MET A 617 23.13 7.02 7.96
N GLN A 618 22.05 7.23 8.71
CA GLN A 618 21.86 6.67 10.04
C GLN A 618 20.45 6.08 10.17
N PHE A 619 20.36 4.80 10.53
CA PHE A 619 19.09 4.09 10.68
C PHE A 619 18.61 4.14 12.12
N TYR A 620 17.36 4.54 12.33
CA TYR A 620 16.70 4.59 13.63
C TYR A 620 15.42 3.75 13.60
N ALA A 621 15.28 2.81 14.54
CA ALA A 621 14.14 1.90 14.63
C ALA A 621 12.86 2.62 15.03
N ALA A 622 11.70 2.10 14.59
CA ALA A 622 10.40 2.55 15.04
C ALA A 622 10.31 2.59 16.59
N PRO A 623 9.80 3.70 17.20
CA PRO A 623 9.69 3.85 18.66
C PRO A 623 8.83 2.79 19.34
N SER A 624 7.79 2.32 18.65
CA SER A 624 6.98 1.17 19.01
C SER A 624 7.26 0.05 18.00
N THR A 625 7.67 -1.13 18.46
CA THR A 625 7.81 -2.28 17.57
C THR A 625 7.15 -3.49 18.18
N ASP A 626 6.20 -4.07 17.48
CA ASP A 626 5.79 -5.44 17.74
C ASP A 626 6.82 -6.40 17.13
N GLU A 627 7.29 -7.35 17.93
CA GLU A 627 8.06 -8.50 17.44
C GLU A 627 7.12 -9.41 16.65
N GLY A 628 7.02 -9.14 15.34
CA GLY A 628 6.03 -9.74 14.46
C GLY A 628 6.49 -10.98 13.69
N LEU A 629 6.20 -10.96 12.39
CA LEU A 629 6.47 -11.99 11.40
C LEU A 629 7.99 -12.15 11.18
N PHE A 630 8.40 -13.26 10.58
CA PHE A 630 9.80 -13.54 10.26
C PHE A 630 10.49 -12.44 9.41
N LEU A 631 9.71 -11.65 8.66
CA LEU A 631 10.19 -10.49 7.89
C LEU A 631 10.71 -9.37 8.80
N ASP A 632 9.97 -9.03 9.85
CA ASP A 632 10.35 -7.97 10.80
C ASP A 632 11.70 -8.27 11.43
N ILE A 633 11.92 -9.52 11.82
CA ILE A 633 13.18 -10.01 12.39
C ILE A 633 14.31 -9.91 11.37
N THR A 634 14.08 -10.40 10.14
CA THR A 634 15.11 -10.41 9.08
C THR A 634 15.60 -8.99 8.77
N TYR A 635 14.69 -8.04 8.58
CA TYR A 635 15.07 -6.66 8.26
C TYR A 635 15.70 -5.93 9.44
N ARG A 636 15.31 -6.28 10.68
CA ARG A 636 15.93 -5.72 11.88
C ARG A 636 17.35 -6.23 12.10
N ASP A 637 17.62 -7.49 11.77
CA ASP A 637 18.96 -8.07 11.90
C ASP A 637 19.90 -7.64 10.76
N TYR A 638 19.34 -7.30 9.58
CA TYR A 638 20.13 -6.94 8.40
C TYR A 638 20.74 -5.53 8.46
N TYR A 639 20.03 -4.56 9.05
CA TYR A 639 20.49 -3.17 9.16
C TYR A 639 20.86 -2.83 10.60
N ASP A 640 21.83 -1.92 10.79
CA ASP A 640 22.25 -1.44 12.11
C ASP A 640 21.27 -0.39 12.65
N TRP A 641 20.10 -0.85 13.08
CA TRP A 641 19.06 0.01 13.63
C TRP A 641 19.43 0.53 15.02
N GLN A 642 19.49 1.84 15.16
CA GLN A 642 19.69 2.53 16.44
C GLN A 642 18.35 2.80 17.13
N GLU A 643 18.38 2.96 18.46
CA GLU A 643 17.19 3.42 19.20
C GLU A 643 16.87 4.87 18.84
N THR A 644 15.59 5.16 18.57
CA THR A 644 15.15 6.52 18.23
C THR A 644 15.32 7.46 19.43
N PRO A 645 16.14 8.51 19.34
CA PRO A 645 16.30 9.48 20.42
C PRO A 645 15.07 10.39 20.55
N ALA A 646 14.81 10.88 21.77
CA ALA A 646 13.62 11.69 22.06
C ALA A 646 13.46 12.94 21.16
N TRP A 647 14.56 13.60 20.79
CA TRP A 647 14.53 14.77 19.90
C TRP A 647 14.06 14.43 18.48
N LEU A 648 14.35 13.21 18.02
CA LEU A 648 13.90 12.72 16.71
C LEU A 648 12.46 12.26 16.83
N GLN A 649 12.14 11.48 17.87
CA GLN A 649 10.80 10.97 18.11
C GLN A 649 9.75 12.08 18.07
N SER A 650 9.98 13.21 18.75
CA SER A 650 9.03 14.33 18.76
C SER A 650 8.79 14.96 17.37
N GLN A 651 9.67 14.74 16.40
CA GLN A 651 9.56 15.24 15.03
C GLN A 651 9.05 14.19 14.04
N LEU A 652 8.93 12.92 14.45
CA LEU A 652 8.57 11.83 13.54
C LEU A 652 7.13 11.92 13.08
N LYS A 653 6.94 11.74 11.78
CA LYS A 653 5.67 11.48 11.13
C LYS A 653 5.48 9.99 10.93
N TRP A 654 4.24 9.53 11.00
CA TRP A 654 3.87 8.26 10.37
C TRP A 654 3.98 8.42 8.85
N PRO A 655 4.52 7.44 8.09
CA PRO A 655 4.74 7.61 6.65
C PRO A 655 3.43 7.74 5.89
N GLU A 656 3.38 8.65 4.91
CA GLU A 656 2.18 9.01 4.17
C GLU A 656 1.70 7.88 3.27
N ASP A 657 2.58 7.34 2.43
CA ASP A 657 2.27 6.25 1.50
C ASP A 657 1.76 5.00 2.26
N LEU A 658 2.33 4.75 3.45
CA LEU A 658 1.91 3.68 4.33
C LEU A 658 0.52 3.97 4.93
N TYR A 659 0.31 5.17 5.46
CA TYR A 659 -0.95 5.57 6.08
C TYR A 659 -2.11 5.48 5.10
N GLU A 660 -1.95 5.99 3.88
CA GLU A 660 -3.01 5.99 2.88
C GLU A 660 -3.42 4.57 2.46
N ARG A 661 -2.45 3.66 2.34
CA ARG A 661 -2.75 2.24 2.08
C ARG A 661 -3.44 1.57 3.25
N GLN A 662 -3.03 1.87 4.48
CA GLN A 662 -3.73 1.42 5.67
C GLN A 662 -5.16 1.96 5.72
N LEU A 663 -5.38 3.24 5.40
CA LEU A 663 -6.72 3.84 5.32
C LEU A 663 -7.60 3.15 4.27
N ASN A 664 -7.07 2.85 3.09
CA ASN A 664 -7.81 2.13 2.05
C ASN A 664 -8.31 0.75 2.53
N VAL A 665 -7.52 0.06 3.37
CA VAL A 665 -7.95 -1.17 4.04
C VAL A 665 -8.99 -0.85 5.11
N ALA A 666 -8.72 0.11 5.99
CA ALA A 666 -9.60 0.50 7.09
C ALA A 666 -10.99 0.93 6.60
N TYR A 667 -11.11 1.60 5.45
CA TYR A 667 -12.39 2.05 4.91
C TYR A 667 -13.37 0.94 4.55
N ILE A 668 -12.87 -0.27 4.29
CA ILE A 668 -13.70 -1.40 3.83
C ILE A 668 -13.68 -2.54 4.85
N PHE A 669 -12.50 -2.92 5.32
CA PHE A 669 -12.28 -4.13 6.12
C PHE A 669 -12.53 -3.94 7.63
N HIS A 670 -12.97 -2.76 8.07
CA HIS A 670 -13.50 -2.60 9.43
C HIS A 670 -14.88 -3.24 9.62
N VAL A 671 -15.62 -3.47 8.52
CA VAL A 671 -16.95 -4.09 8.56
C VAL A 671 -16.80 -5.61 8.64
N ASP A 672 -17.08 -6.19 9.80
CA ASP A 672 -16.94 -7.63 10.08
C ASP A 672 -18.27 -8.40 10.12
N GLU A 673 -19.39 -7.69 9.95
CA GLU A 673 -20.73 -8.27 9.91
C GLU A 673 -21.19 -8.58 8.48
N GLY A 674 -21.58 -9.84 8.22
CA GLY A 674 -21.90 -10.30 6.87
C GLY A 674 -23.09 -9.61 6.21
N GLU A 675 -24.11 -9.22 6.99
CA GLU A 675 -25.27 -8.51 6.45
C GLU A 675 -24.89 -7.11 5.96
N LYS A 676 -24.12 -6.36 6.77
CA LYS A 676 -23.58 -5.04 6.42
C LYS A 676 -22.63 -5.13 5.23
N TRP A 677 -21.69 -6.08 5.26
CA TRP A 677 -20.75 -6.30 4.16
C TRP A 677 -21.45 -6.58 2.82
N SER A 678 -22.46 -7.46 2.82
CA SER A 678 -23.18 -7.85 1.60
C SER A 678 -23.94 -6.69 0.93
N THR A 679 -24.39 -5.74 1.75
CA THR A 679 -25.13 -4.56 1.32
C THR A 679 -24.22 -3.36 1.07
N GLY A 680 -22.97 -3.42 1.53
CA GLY A 680 -22.00 -2.33 1.48
C GLY A 680 -22.35 -1.16 2.40
N ILE A 681 -23.12 -1.43 3.46
CA ILE A 681 -23.41 -0.45 4.50
C ILE A 681 -22.13 -0.23 5.32
N ASP A 682 -21.95 1.01 5.79
CA ASP A 682 -20.80 1.42 6.62
C ASP A 682 -19.44 1.40 5.91
N PHE A 683 -19.40 1.15 4.59
CA PHE A 683 -18.17 1.40 3.85
C PHE A 683 -17.86 2.89 3.79
N HIS A 684 -16.58 3.22 3.95
CA HIS A 684 -16.11 4.60 3.91
C HIS A 684 -15.39 4.90 2.59
N GLN A 685 -15.15 6.18 2.35
CA GLN A 685 -14.30 6.68 1.28
C GLN A 685 -13.60 7.97 1.73
N ALA A 686 -12.46 8.25 1.10
CA ALA A 686 -11.85 9.56 1.18
C ALA A 686 -12.78 10.63 0.54
N PRO A 687 -12.91 11.82 1.13
CA PRO A 687 -13.55 12.98 0.50
C PRO A 687 -12.84 13.37 -0.81
N GLU A 688 -13.53 14.16 -1.64
CA GLU A 688 -12.90 14.77 -2.82
C GLU A 688 -11.81 15.75 -2.37
N GLU A 689 -10.58 15.62 -2.92
CA GLU A 689 -9.36 16.32 -2.46
C GLU A 689 -8.91 15.93 -1.03
N GLY A 690 -9.39 14.79 -0.51
CA GLY A 690 -8.90 14.17 0.72
C GLY A 690 -7.48 13.65 0.52
N ASP A 691 -6.60 14.07 1.44
CA ASP A 691 -5.17 13.76 1.45
C ASP A 691 -4.72 13.73 2.92
N THR A 692 -3.65 13.01 3.23
CA THR A 692 -3.14 12.85 4.59
C THR A 692 -2.68 14.18 5.16
N ARG A 693 -3.23 14.56 6.32
CA ARG A 693 -2.86 15.81 6.98
C ARG A 693 -2.21 15.52 8.31
N TYR A 694 -0.93 15.83 8.44
CA TYR A 694 -0.31 15.97 9.75
C TYR A 694 -0.85 17.23 10.40
N VAL A 695 -1.37 17.21 11.63
CA VAL A 695 -1.78 18.41 12.38
C VAL A 695 -1.55 18.23 13.88
N ILE A 696 -1.50 19.34 14.62
CA ILE A 696 -1.61 19.37 16.07
C ILE A 696 -3.08 19.51 16.45
N MET A 697 -3.62 18.58 17.24
CA MET A 697 -4.99 18.64 17.74
C MET A 697 -5.02 18.33 19.23
N ASN A 698 -5.88 19.03 19.97
CA ASN A 698 -6.20 18.67 21.35
C ASN A 698 -7.27 17.57 21.33
N ILE A 699 -6.89 16.39 21.81
CA ILE A 699 -7.76 15.21 21.89
C ILE A 699 -7.78 14.78 23.35
N GLU A 700 -8.94 14.52 23.94
CA GLU A 700 -9.06 14.06 25.33
C GLU A 700 -8.33 14.96 26.37
N GLY A 701 -8.18 16.26 26.10
CA GLY A 701 -7.44 17.22 26.93
C GLY A 701 -5.92 17.20 26.78
N VAL A 702 -5.38 16.42 25.85
CA VAL A 702 -3.94 16.33 25.55
C VAL A 702 -3.69 16.78 24.12
N GLU A 703 -2.74 17.69 23.95
CA GLU A 703 -2.24 18.08 22.64
C GLU A 703 -1.44 16.93 22.02
N ARG A 704 -1.83 16.49 20.83
CA ARG A 704 -1.19 15.40 20.10
C ARG A 704 -0.84 15.85 18.69
N PHE A 705 0.33 15.43 18.21
CA PHE A 705 0.70 15.51 16.81
C PHE A 705 0.22 14.25 16.10
N ILE A 706 -0.58 14.41 15.05
CA ILE A 706 -1.29 13.29 14.42
C ILE A 706 -1.25 13.39 12.91
N ALA A 707 -1.18 12.25 12.22
CA ALA A 707 -1.66 12.14 10.85
C ALA A 707 -3.15 11.84 10.89
N TYR A 708 -3.98 12.65 10.25
CA TYR A 708 -5.42 12.41 10.25
C TYR A 708 -6.04 12.55 8.86
N HIS A 709 -7.16 11.85 8.67
CA HIS A 709 -7.90 11.83 7.42
C HIS A 709 -9.41 11.82 7.72
N ASN A 710 -10.16 12.70 7.06
CA ASN A 710 -11.62 12.71 7.15
C ASN A 710 -12.20 11.51 6.38
N ALA A 711 -13.28 10.90 6.86
CA ALA A 711 -13.97 9.81 6.16
C ALA A 711 -15.43 10.19 5.90
N GLU A 712 -15.89 9.99 4.66
CA GLU A 712 -17.30 10.09 4.28
C GLU A 712 -17.87 8.69 4.04
N PHE A 713 -19.18 8.51 4.22
CA PHE A 713 -19.83 7.27 3.82
C PHE A 713 -19.78 7.07 2.31
N ARG A 714 -19.40 5.86 1.90
CA ARG A 714 -19.26 5.50 0.49
C ARG A 714 -20.60 5.57 -0.22
N LEU A 715 -20.63 6.22 -1.40
CA LEU A 715 -21.84 6.44 -2.22
C LEU A 715 -22.97 7.24 -1.53
N ALA A 716 -22.70 7.93 -0.42
CA ALA A 716 -23.67 8.79 0.22
C ALA A 716 -23.86 10.09 -0.59
N SER A 717 -25.09 10.36 -1.04
CA SER A 717 -25.39 11.56 -1.85
C SER A 717 -25.26 12.88 -1.07
N ALA A 718 -25.36 12.81 0.26
CA ALA A 718 -25.28 13.98 1.14
C ALA A 718 -23.86 14.24 1.66
N HIS A 719 -22.89 13.37 1.34
CA HIS A 719 -21.50 13.50 1.81
C HIS A 719 -21.38 13.65 3.33
N ASN A 720 -22.14 12.85 4.07
CA ASN A 720 -22.13 12.88 5.54
C ASN A 720 -20.81 12.31 6.07
N LEU A 721 -20.34 12.88 7.19
CA LEU A 721 -19.13 12.46 7.87
C LEU A 721 -19.36 11.09 8.52
N ALA A 722 -18.56 10.10 8.15
CA ALA A 722 -18.50 8.82 8.84
C ALA A 722 -17.61 8.89 10.09
N GLY A 723 -16.61 9.78 10.07
CA GLY A 723 -15.71 10.03 11.20
C GLY A 723 -14.37 10.59 10.76
N ILE A 724 -13.40 10.53 11.66
CA ILE A 724 -11.99 10.83 11.36
C ILE A 724 -11.10 9.64 11.74
N TYR A 725 -10.19 9.28 10.85
CA TYR A 725 -9.12 8.35 11.13
C TYR A 725 -7.89 9.13 11.56
N ILE A 726 -7.27 8.67 12.65
CA ILE A 726 -6.12 9.30 13.28
C ILE A 726 -5.03 8.25 13.47
N MET A 727 -3.80 8.60 13.11
CA MET A 727 -2.59 7.89 13.48
C MET A 727 -1.71 8.81 14.32
N GLY A 728 -1.29 8.33 15.49
CA GLY A 728 -0.38 9.07 16.36
C GLY A 728 1.01 9.26 15.75
N CYS A 729 1.51 10.49 15.83
CA CYS A 729 2.85 10.90 15.40
C CYS A 729 3.61 11.52 16.60
N GLY A 730 4.89 11.83 16.40
CA GLY A 730 5.70 12.46 17.45
C GLY A 730 5.96 11.53 18.65
N ASP A 731 5.92 12.13 19.84
CA ASP A 731 6.09 11.45 21.13
C ASP A 731 4.76 11.01 21.77
N THR A 732 3.61 11.37 21.19
CA THR A 732 2.28 11.03 21.70
C THR A 732 1.63 9.90 20.91
N ASP A 733 1.44 8.74 21.55
CA ASP A 733 0.71 7.59 20.97
C ASP A 733 1.25 7.15 19.58
N PHE A 734 2.56 7.24 19.33
CA PHE A 734 3.16 6.96 18.02
C PHE A 734 2.77 5.58 17.45
N GLY A 735 2.22 5.57 16.24
CA GLY A 735 1.77 4.35 15.54
C GLY A 735 0.45 3.78 16.04
N ARG A 736 -0.26 4.46 16.95
CA ARG A 736 -1.60 4.07 17.38
C ARG A 736 -2.63 4.58 16.39
N PHE A 737 -3.32 3.65 15.72
CA PHE A 737 -4.44 3.96 14.81
C PHE A 737 -5.75 3.99 15.59
N THR A 738 -6.53 5.06 15.43
CA THR A 738 -7.82 5.24 16.08
C THR A 738 -8.82 5.84 15.10
N PHE A 739 -10.00 5.26 15.04
CA PHE A 739 -11.13 5.79 14.29
C PHE A 739 -12.13 6.43 15.25
N TYR A 740 -12.34 7.73 15.12
CA TYR A 740 -13.38 8.46 15.83
C TYR A 740 -14.62 8.51 14.96
N LYS A 741 -15.57 7.65 15.28
CA LYS A 741 -16.78 7.42 14.50
C LYS A 741 -17.82 8.51 14.76
N ALA A 742 -18.37 9.06 13.69
CA ALA A 742 -19.53 9.95 13.73
C ALA A 742 -20.82 9.16 13.51
N GLY A 743 -21.79 9.29 14.42
CA GLY A 743 -23.11 8.67 14.29
C GLY A 743 -23.11 7.13 14.43
N GLU A 744 -24.07 6.50 13.75
CA GLU A 744 -24.30 5.04 13.76
C GLU A 744 -23.73 4.39 12.49
N ASP A 745 -23.81 3.05 12.39
CA ASP A 745 -23.30 2.33 11.21
C ASP A 745 -24.05 2.77 9.95
N GLY A 746 -23.33 3.30 8.96
CA GLY A 746 -23.89 3.75 7.69
C GLY A 746 -24.78 5.00 7.75
N PHE A 747 -24.88 5.68 8.90
CA PHE A 747 -25.70 6.88 9.07
C PHE A 747 -25.10 7.88 10.07
N SER A 748 -25.05 9.14 9.66
CA SER A 748 -24.58 10.26 10.48
C SER A 748 -25.28 11.53 10.05
N ASP A 749 -25.65 12.39 11.01
CA ASP A 749 -26.17 13.73 10.77
C ASP A 749 -25.05 14.79 10.64
N TRP A 750 -23.79 14.40 10.90
CA TRP A 750 -22.64 15.29 10.88
C TRP A 750 -22.23 15.61 9.43
N LEU A 751 -21.95 16.88 9.16
CA LEU A 751 -21.52 17.33 7.83
C LEU A 751 -20.12 16.79 7.51
N GLY A 752 -19.94 16.17 6.34
CA GLY A 752 -18.59 15.87 5.83
C GLY A 752 -17.90 17.12 5.27
N PRO A 753 -16.60 17.05 4.94
CA PRO A 753 -15.84 18.20 4.43
C PRO A 753 -16.45 18.82 3.16
N THR A 754 -17.05 18.00 2.30
CA THR A 754 -17.72 18.47 1.09
C THR A 754 -19.01 19.22 1.42
N ALA A 755 -19.81 18.68 2.35
CA ALA A 755 -21.04 19.32 2.82
C ALA A 755 -20.76 20.63 3.58
N ALA A 756 -19.67 20.68 4.36
CA ALA A 756 -19.26 21.88 5.10
C ALA A 756 -18.93 23.05 4.16
N VAL A 757 -18.30 22.81 3.00
CA VAL A 757 -18.08 23.85 1.98
C VAL A 757 -19.40 24.33 1.38
N GLN A 758 -20.37 23.43 1.15
CA GLN A 758 -21.69 23.83 0.65
C GLN A 758 -22.45 24.70 1.67
N ALA A 759 -22.37 24.37 2.96
CA ALA A 759 -22.90 25.20 4.03
C ALA A 759 -22.19 26.57 4.09
N PHE A 760 -20.87 26.58 3.93
CA PHE A 760 -20.07 27.79 3.88
C PHE A 760 -20.49 28.73 2.74
N GLU A 761 -20.68 28.21 1.53
CA GLU A 761 -21.05 28.97 0.33
C GLU A 761 -22.49 29.48 0.32
N THR A 762 -23.38 28.82 1.05
CA THR A 762 -24.81 29.17 1.08
C THR A 762 -25.10 30.29 2.08
N ASN A 763 -24.24 30.51 3.08
CA ASN A 763 -24.35 31.62 4.02
C ASN A 763 -24.31 32.98 3.29
N ASP A 764 -25.30 33.85 3.57
CA ASP A 764 -25.48 35.11 2.85
C ASP A 764 -24.30 36.09 3.01
N VAL A 765 -23.68 36.14 4.20
CA VAL A 765 -22.54 37.03 4.50
C VAL A 765 -21.30 36.53 3.77
N VAL A 766 -20.99 35.24 3.90
CA VAL A 766 -19.85 34.61 3.23
C VAL A 766 -19.99 34.72 1.72
N ARG A 767 -21.15 34.35 1.15
CA ARG A 767 -21.41 34.41 -0.28
C ARG A 767 -21.22 35.82 -0.85
N THR A 768 -21.69 36.84 -0.14
CA THR A 768 -21.49 38.24 -0.55
C THR A 768 -20.01 38.60 -0.55
N GLN A 769 -19.27 38.17 0.47
CA GLN A 769 -17.83 38.43 0.57
C GLN A 769 -17.02 37.70 -0.51
N LEU A 770 -17.32 36.43 -0.80
CA LEU A 770 -16.71 35.66 -1.87
C LEU A 770 -16.94 36.31 -3.24
N GLN A 771 -18.16 36.81 -3.50
CA GLN A 771 -18.48 37.56 -4.72
C GLN A 771 -17.67 38.86 -4.85
N LEU A 772 -17.41 39.56 -3.74
CA LEU A 772 -16.57 40.77 -3.73
C LEU A 772 -15.09 40.46 -4.02
N TRP A 773 -14.61 39.30 -3.56
CA TRP A 773 -13.23 38.87 -3.76
C TRP A 773 -12.93 38.36 -5.18
N GLY A 774 -13.93 37.84 -5.90
CA GLY A 774 -13.76 37.41 -7.29
C GLY A 774 -13.14 36.02 -7.40
N SER A 775 -11.89 35.90 -7.84
CA SER A 775 -11.20 34.60 -7.96
C SER A 775 -10.64 34.15 -6.61
N TYR A 776 -11.02 32.97 -6.16
CA TYR A 776 -10.58 32.40 -4.90
C TYR A 776 -10.46 30.88 -4.99
N ARG A 777 -9.74 30.30 -4.02
CA ARG A 777 -9.58 28.87 -3.82
C ARG A 777 -9.73 28.54 -2.33
N TYR A 778 -10.35 27.42 -2.01
CA TYR A 778 -10.37 26.90 -0.64
C TYR A 778 -9.08 26.16 -0.31
N GLY A 779 -8.57 26.38 0.90
CA GLY A 779 -7.48 25.61 1.47
C GLY A 779 -7.93 24.27 2.05
N ASN A 780 -7.09 23.73 2.93
CA ASN A 780 -7.38 22.49 3.63
C ASN A 780 -8.66 22.60 4.47
N ARG A 781 -9.50 21.58 4.43
CA ARG A 781 -10.78 21.52 5.16
C ARG A 781 -10.55 20.71 6.43
N LEU A 782 -10.08 21.39 7.47
CA LEU A 782 -9.60 20.72 8.67
C LEU A 782 -10.66 20.71 9.77
N LEU A 783 -10.91 19.54 10.36
CA LEU A 783 -11.83 19.41 11.49
C LEU A 783 -11.04 19.68 12.78
N TYR A 784 -11.47 20.64 13.58
CA TYR A 784 -10.87 20.94 14.88
C TYR A 784 -11.93 20.98 15.97
N HIS A 785 -11.53 20.53 17.16
CA HIS A 785 -12.28 20.76 18.37
C HIS A 785 -11.90 22.12 18.98
N LEU A 786 -12.86 23.05 19.02
CA LEU A 786 -12.67 24.41 19.53
C LEU A 786 -13.87 24.80 20.39
N GLY A 787 -13.67 25.18 21.66
CA GLY A 787 -14.76 25.70 22.49
C GLY A 787 -15.81 24.67 22.91
N GLY A 788 -15.44 23.39 23.07
CA GLY A 788 -16.35 22.30 23.38
C GLY A 788 -17.16 21.76 22.19
N GLU A 789 -16.95 22.29 20.98
CA GLU A 789 -17.71 21.96 19.77
C GLU A 789 -16.74 21.69 18.59
N LEU A 790 -17.21 20.92 17.60
CA LEU A 790 -16.41 20.57 16.42
C LEU A 790 -16.69 21.54 15.27
N PHE A 791 -15.64 22.10 14.70
CA PHE A 791 -15.72 23.05 13.60
C PHE A 791 -14.83 22.64 12.44
N PHE A 792 -15.33 22.81 11.21
CA PHE A 792 -14.48 22.85 10.03
C PHE A 792 -13.84 24.22 9.89
N VAL A 793 -12.51 24.23 9.84
CA VAL A 793 -11.69 25.39 9.51
C VAL A 793 -11.43 25.37 8.02
N ILE A 794 -11.90 26.39 7.31
CA ILE A 794 -11.82 26.49 5.85
C ILE A 794 -11.11 27.80 5.47
N PRO A 795 -9.79 27.76 5.21
CA PRO A 795 -9.05 28.92 4.70
C PRO A 795 -9.53 29.28 3.29
N VAL A 796 -9.66 30.57 3.01
CA VAL A 796 -9.97 31.09 1.67
C VAL A 796 -8.79 31.89 1.15
N PHE A 797 -8.18 31.42 0.06
CA PHE A 797 -7.07 32.08 -0.61
C PHE A 797 -7.55 32.87 -1.81
N LEU A 798 -7.10 34.12 -1.91
CA LEU A 798 -7.34 34.99 -3.05
C LEU A 798 -6.23 34.84 -4.06
N GLU A 799 -6.61 34.68 -5.32
CA GLU A 799 -5.67 34.60 -6.42
C GLU A 799 -5.40 35.99 -6.97
N VAL A 800 -4.16 36.45 -6.82
CA VAL A 800 -3.72 37.74 -7.33
C VAL A 800 -2.73 37.52 -8.46
N GLU A 801 -3.11 37.90 -9.67
CA GLU A 801 -2.18 37.97 -10.80
C GLU A 801 -1.21 39.14 -10.60
N SER A 802 0.07 38.82 -10.42
CA SER A 802 1.14 39.81 -10.36
C SER A 802 1.56 40.27 -11.76
N SER A 803 2.15 41.46 -11.87
CA SER A 803 2.67 42.08 -13.10
C SER A 803 3.73 41.24 -13.84
N LEU A 804 4.24 40.17 -13.22
CA LEU A 804 5.20 39.21 -13.77
C LEU A 804 4.55 37.89 -14.24
N ASN A 805 3.22 37.84 -14.45
CA ASN A 805 2.51 36.60 -14.82
C ASN A 805 2.66 35.49 -13.75
N ARG A 806 2.86 35.89 -12.48
CA ARG A 806 2.97 34.99 -11.33
C ARG A 806 1.67 35.05 -10.54
N VAL A 807 1.03 33.89 -10.31
CA VAL A 807 -0.11 33.78 -9.40
C VAL A 807 0.44 33.77 -7.97
N ILE A 808 0.01 34.73 -7.16
CA ILE A 808 0.28 34.78 -5.72
C ILE A 808 -1.03 34.49 -5.00
N GLN A 809 -0.99 33.60 -4.03
CA GLN A 809 -2.10 33.35 -3.13
C GLN A 809 -1.91 34.13 -1.84
N LYS A 810 -2.92 34.88 -1.45
CA LYS A 810 -2.98 35.58 -0.16
C LYS A 810 -4.17 35.07 0.62
N LEU A 811 -4.00 34.84 1.92
CA LEU A 811 -5.13 34.53 2.80
C LEU A 811 -6.13 35.71 2.78
N GLY A 812 -7.32 35.45 2.25
CA GLY A 812 -8.44 36.40 2.22
C GLY A 812 -9.19 36.40 3.55
N GLY A 813 -9.40 35.22 4.11
CA GLY A 813 -9.98 34.99 5.43
C GLY A 813 -10.07 33.51 5.75
N VAL A 814 -10.53 33.19 6.95
CA VAL A 814 -10.76 31.82 7.41
C VAL A 814 -12.21 31.67 7.85
N GLY A 815 -12.87 30.68 7.27
CA GLY A 815 -14.22 30.26 7.61
C GLY A 815 -14.23 29.27 8.76
N LEU A 816 -15.23 29.40 9.63
CA LEU A 816 -15.62 28.36 10.60
C LEU A 816 -17.03 27.90 10.30
N VAL A 817 -17.22 26.59 10.22
CA VAL A 817 -18.52 25.94 9.98
C VAL A 817 -18.76 24.91 11.07
N ASP A 818 -19.89 25.03 11.76
CA ASP A 818 -20.36 24.03 12.74
C ASP A 818 -20.69 22.71 12.04
N VAL A 819 -20.14 21.61 12.56
CA VAL A 819 -20.20 20.29 11.91
C VAL A 819 -21.53 19.59 12.19
N GLU A 820 -22.18 19.89 13.32
CA GLU A 820 -23.41 19.20 13.74
C GLU A 820 -24.63 19.70 12.95
N THR A 821 -24.77 21.03 12.81
CA THR A 821 -25.96 21.64 12.18
C THR A 821 -25.68 22.23 10.81
N GLY A 822 -24.45 22.71 10.56
CA GLY A 822 -24.14 23.53 9.39
C GLY A 822 -24.79 24.92 9.38
N ASP A 823 -25.57 25.27 10.42
CA ASP A 823 -26.31 26.54 10.48
C ASP A 823 -25.42 27.70 10.92
N ARG A 824 -24.41 27.41 11.75
CA ARG A 824 -23.47 28.39 12.28
C ARG A 824 -22.24 28.48 11.40
N VAL A 825 -22.15 29.58 10.65
CA VAL A 825 -21.07 29.85 9.70
C VAL A 825 -20.59 31.28 9.88
N GLU A 826 -19.28 31.44 10.09
CA GLU A 826 -18.64 32.76 10.24
C GLU A 826 -17.35 32.86 9.42
N LEU A 827 -17.00 34.09 9.04
CA LEU A 827 -15.78 34.41 8.29
C LEU A 827 -14.99 35.51 8.99
N GLY A 828 -13.75 35.20 9.37
CA GLY A 828 -12.78 36.11 9.97
C GLY A 828 -11.59 36.38 9.05
N THR A 829 -10.75 37.36 9.39
CA THR A 829 -9.44 37.53 8.73
C THR A 829 -8.44 36.44 9.12
N GLY A 830 -8.70 35.74 10.23
CA GLY A 830 -8.05 34.50 10.65
C GLY A 830 -8.95 33.70 11.58
N VAL A 831 -8.50 32.52 11.99
CA VAL A 831 -9.29 31.57 12.80
C VAL A 831 -9.74 32.18 14.15
N VAL A 832 -8.88 32.96 14.80
CA VAL A 832 -9.19 33.59 16.10
C VAL A 832 -10.35 34.58 15.96
N GLU A 833 -10.34 35.42 14.93
CA GLU A 833 -11.42 36.37 14.69
C GLU A 833 -12.71 35.66 14.28
N ALA A 834 -12.62 34.63 13.43
CA ALA A 834 -13.78 33.83 13.03
C ALA A 834 -14.43 33.16 14.25
N TYR A 835 -13.62 32.63 15.16
CA TYR A 835 -14.07 32.05 16.42
C TYR A 835 -14.76 33.10 17.29
N TYR A 836 -14.13 34.27 17.47
CA TYR A 836 -14.75 35.35 18.24
C TYR A 836 -16.04 35.89 17.61
N LYS A 837 -16.18 35.91 16.28
CA LYS A 837 -17.47 36.22 15.62
C LYS A 837 -18.53 35.19 15.96
N MET A 838 -18.17 33.91 15.85
CA MET A 838 -19.07 32.77 16.06
C MET A 838 -19.73 32.83 17.45
N PHE A 839 -18.96 33.23 18.46
CA PHE A 839 -19.43 33.33 19.84
C PHE A 839 -19.84 34.77 20.26
N GLY A 840 -19.85 35.74 19.33
CA GLY A 840 -20.23 37.12 19.60
C GLY A 840 -19.25 37.89 20.51
N LEU A 841 -17.99 37.47 20.55
CA LEU A 841 -16.90 37.95 21.42
C LEU A 841 -16.12 39.14 20.83
N LEU A 842 -16.47 39.68 19.65
CA LEU A 842 -15.71 40.81 19.07
C LEU A 842 -16.12 42.20 19.59
N ASN A 843 -17.30 42.34 20.18
CA ASN A 843 -17.82 43.64 20.68
C ASN A 843 -17.44 43.91 22.16
N GLN A 844 -16.25 43.47 22.56
CA GLN A 844 -15.78 43.53 23.94
C GLN A 844 -15.24 44.92 24.31
N THR A 845 -15.61 45.41 25.48
CA THR A 845 -14.95 46.55 26.13
C THR A 845 -13.64 46.05 26.73
N ILE A 846 -12.50 46.55 26.25
CA ILE A 846 -11.18 46.17 26.78
C ILE A 846 -11.11 46.58 28.26
N VAL A 847 -11.07 45.60 29.17
CA VAL A 847 -10.80 45.82 30.60
C VAL A 847 -9.39 46.38 30.74
N SER A 848 -9.25 47.55 31.36
CA SER A 848 -7.98 48.27 31.40
C SER A 848 -6.96 47.57 32.33
N ALA A 849 -5.66 47.85 32.15
CA ALA A 849 -4.62 47.25 32.97
C ALA A 849 -4.80 47.63 34.44
N GLY A 850 -4.93 46.65 35.33
CA GLY A 850 -5.20 46.84 36.76
C GLY A 850 -6.67 46.77 37.17
N GLU A 851 -7.58 46.32 36.29
CA GLU A 851 -9.01 46.14 36.59
C GLU A 851 -9.45 44.68 36.38
N VAL A 852 -10.47 44.26 37.14
CA VAL A 852 -11.21 43.00 36.94
C VAL A 852 -12.57 43.36 36.35
N GLY A 853 -12.97 42.74 35.25
CA GLY A 853 -14.22 43.11 34.58
C GLY A 853 -14.72 42.07 33.59
N PHE A 854 -15.88 42.39 32.99
CA PHE A 854 -16.41 41.63 31.87
C PHE A 854 -15.60 41.95 30.62
N GLU A 855 -15.02 40.92 30.02
CA GLU A 855 -14.44 41.03 28.69
C GLU A 855 -15.58 40.99 27.67
N SER A 856 -16.44 39.96 27.69
CA SER A 856 -17.73 39.94 26.98
C SER A 856 -18.87 39.49 27.87
N LEU A 857 -20.07 39.98 27.54
CA LEU A 857 -21.31 39.45 28.07
C LEU A 857 -22.42 39.52 27.02
N SER A 858 -23.06 38.39 26.69
CA SER A 858 -24.16 38.35 25.72
C SER A 858 -25.15 37.20 25.97
N PHE A 859 -26.34 37.29 25.39
CA PHE A 859 -27.30 36.17 25.33
C PHE A 859 -27.30 35.55 23.94
N THR A 860 -27.36 34.22 23.88
CA THR A 860 -27.45 33.47 22.62
C THR A 860 -28.47 32.33 22.75
N PRO A 861 -29.62 32.39 22.05
CA PRO A 861 -30.10 33.52 21.24
C PRO A 861 -30.61 34.70 22.10
N LEU A 862 -30.67 35.90 21.51
CA LEU A 862 -31.24 37.12 22.14
C LEU A 862 -32.78 37.09 22.25
N THR A 863 -33.41 36.18 21.50
CA THR A 863 -34.86 35.95 21.48
C THR A 863 -35.13 34.47 21.68
N ILE A 864 -35.96 34.12 22.67
CA ILE A 864 -36.37 32.75 22.98
C ILE A 864 -37.88 32.64 23.03
N ASP A 865 -38.43 31.47 22.71
CA ASP A 865 -39.83 31.19 23.00
C ASP A 865 -40.02 30.88 24.50
N SER A 866 -41.18 31.22 25.05
CA SER A 866 -41.49 30.99 26.46
C SER A 866 -41.28 29.51 26.87
N GLY A 867 -40.28 29.26 27.71
CA GLY A 867 -39.91 27.92 28.20
C GLY A 867 -38.67 27.31 27.54
N GLU A 868 -38.16 27.90 26.47
CA GLU A 868 -36.83 27.61 25.91
C GLU A 868 -35.73 28.30 26.72
N PHE A 869 -34.48 27.91 26.50
CA PHE A 869 -33.31 28.49 27.19
C PHE A 869 -32.50 29.42 26.27
N ALA A 870 -31.97 30.49 26.85
CA ALA A 870 -30.89 31.29 26.27
C ALA A 870 -29.60 31.01 27.03
N ARG A 871 -28.48 30.87 26.32
CA ARG A 871 -27.15 30.81 26.96
C ARG A 871 -26.70 32.23 27.28
N LEU A 872 -26.34 32.50 28.53
CA LEU A 872 -25.67 33.74 28.91
C LEU A 872 -24.17 33.52 28.82
N ILE A 873 -23.53 33.98 27.75
CA ILE A 873 -22.09 33.87 27.56
C ILE A 873 -21.42 35.01 28.34
N ALA A 874 -20.67 34.67 29.38
CA ALA A 874 -19.90 35.62 30.18
C ALA A 874 -18.41 35.26 30.10
N LEU A 875 -17.59 36.19 29.60
CA LEU A 875 -16.14 36.11 29.65
C LEU A 875 -15.64 37.19 30.60
N LEU A 876 -14.83 36.79 31.55
CA LEU A 876 -14.34 37.60 32.66
C LEU A 876 -12.81 37.64 32.55
N ARG A 877 -12.20 38.76 32.91
CA ARG A 877 -10.74 38.85 32.99
C ARG A 877 -10.30 39.52 34.27
N ASN A 878 -9.30 38.92 34.90
CA ASN A 878 -8.58 39.54 35.99
C ASN A 878 -7.29 40.16 35.44
N ASN A 879 -7.29 41.46 35.16
CA ASN A 879 -6.10 42.17 34.69
C ASN A 879 -5.34 42.86 35.84
N GLU A 880 -5.58 42.44 37.08
CA GLU A 880 -4.79 42.82 38.26
C GLU A 880 -3.57 41.92 38.44
N ASN A 881 -2.62 42.35 39.28
CA ASN A 881 -1.39 41.61 39.56
C ASN A 881 -1.56 40.59 40.71
N THR A 882 -2.81 40.27 41.09
CA THR A 882 -3.18 39.40 42.21
C THR A 882 -4.34 38.49 41.84
N THR A 883 -4.37 37.26 42.35
CA THR A 883 -5.49 36.32 42.21
C THR A 883 -6.74 36.85 42.92
N GLN A 884 -7.89 36.76 42.27
CA GLN A 884 -9.19 37.21 42.79
C GLN A 884 -10.20 36.08 42.81
N HIS A 885 -11.07 36.04 43.82
CA HIS A 885 -12.21 35.11 43.87
C HIS A 885 -13.44 35.79 43.26
N LEU A 886 -14.03 35.24 42.21
CA LEU A 886 -15.10 35.89 41.45
C LEU A 886 -16.47 35.27 41.72
N TYR A 887 -17.50 36.11 41.67
CA TYR A 887 -18.90 35.69 41.65
C TYR A 887 -19.65 36.44 40.56
N LEU A 888 -20.56 35.73 39.89
CA LEU A 888 -21.42 36.27 38.84
C LEU A 888 -22.88 36.26 39.31
N ASP A 889 -23.46 37.44 39.49
CA ASP A 889 -24.84 37.61 39.92
C ASP A 889 -25.73 38.00 38.72
N ILE A 890 -26.74 37.19 38.43
CA ILE A 890 -27.76 37.45 37.41
C ILE A 890 -29.00 38.00 38.11
N VAL A 891 -29.30 39.27 37.87
CA VAL A 891 -30.36 40.02 38.55
C VAL A 891 -31.51 40.32 37.57
N VAL A 892 -32.70 39.84 37.92
CA VAL A 892 -33.92 40.01 37.13
C VAL A 892 -35.06 40.66 37.91
N THR A 893 -36.07 41.15 37.21
CA THR A 893 -37.21 41.84 37.82
C THR A 893 -38.11 40.88 38.62
N PRO A 894 -38.71 41.32 39.74
CA PRO A 894 -39.32 40.42 40.72
C PRO A 894 -40.62 39.73 40.25
N SER A 895 -41.24 40.21 39.17
CA SER A 895 -42.44 39.61 38.55
C SER A 895 -42.13 38.64 37.40
N SER A 896 -40.86 38.29 37.19
CA SER A 896 -40.43 37.40 36.11
C SER A 896 -40.21 35.97 36.61
N ASN A 897 -40.61 34.98 35.80
CA ASN A 897 -40.46 33.56 36.11
C ASN A 897 -39.22 33.02 35.38
N PHE A 898 -38.05 33.28 35.96
CA PHE A 898 -36.75 32.85 35.44
C PHE A 898 -36.25 31.63 36.23
N SER A 899 -35.53 30.75 35.54
CA SER A 899 -34.70 29.70 36.14
C SER A 899 -33.33 29.71 35.47
N VAL A 900 -32.28 29.53 36.27
CA VAL A 900 -30.90 29.48 35.79
C VAL A 900 -30.31 28.12 36.13
N SER A 901 -29.74 27.45 35.14
CA SER A 901 -29.00 26.21 35.31
C SER A 901 -27.53 26.42 34.94
N TRP A 902 -26.63 25.87 35.74
CA TRP A 902 -25.20 26.00 35.56
C TRP A 902 -24.50 24.69 35.96
N HIS A 903 -23.60 24.20 35.10
CA HIS A 903 -22.95 22.88 35.22
C HIS A 903 -23.91 21.70 35.48
N GLY A 904 -25.07 21.70 34.80
CA GLY A 904 -26.09 20.64 34.92
C GLY A 904 -26.89 20.67 36.23
N SER A 905 -26.80 21.75 37.02
CA SER A 905 -27.53 21.94 38.28
C SER A 905 -28.28 23.27 38.32
N ASP A 906 -29.45 23.29 38.96
CA ASP A 906 -30.23 24.53 39.10
C ASP A 906 -29.60 25.47 40.13
N VAL A 907 -29.42 26.74 39.75
CA VAL A 907 -28.88 27.78 40.62
C VAL A 907 -30.00 28.30 41.53
N PRO A 908 -29.83 28.30 42.86
CA PRO A 908 -30.85 28.77 43.78
C PRO A 908 -31.07 30.28 43.64
N VAL A 909 -32.35 30.70 43.67
CA VAL A 909 -32.74 32.11 43.59
C VAL A 909 -32.81 32.76 44.97
N PHE A 910 -32.25 33.96 45.10
CA PHE A 910 -32.41 34.83 46.27
C PHE A 910 -33.38 35.97 45.95
N ILE A 911 -34.48 36.05 46.70
CA ILE A 911 -35.56 37.02 46.46
C ILE A 911 -35.40 38.21 47.40
N ASN A 912 -35.14 39.38 46.83
CA ASN A 912 -35.02 40.65 47.54
C ASN A 912 -36.23 41.57 47.26
N PRO A 913 -36.51 42.58 48.11
CA PRO A 913 -37.55 43.57 47.84
C PRO A 913 -37.17 44.46 46.63
N GLY A 914 -37.48 44.00 45.42
CA GLY A 914 -37.25 44.75 44.18
C GLY A 914 -36.53 43.99 43.07
N ASN A 915 -35.93 42.82 43.32
CA ASN A 915 -35.27 41.98 42.32
C ASN A 915 -35.16 40.50 42.77
N GLN A 916 -34.91 39.60 41.81
CA GLN A 916 -34.48 38.22 42.05
C GLN A 916 -33.04 38.09 41.58
N THR A 917 -32.19 37.43 42.36
CA THR A 917 -30.76 37.26 42.04
C THR A 917 -30.37 35.78 42.03
N PHE A 918 -29.65 35.36 40.98
CA PHE A 918 -29.02 34.04 40.88
C PHE A 918 -27.51 34.24 40.94
N THR A 919 -26.85 33.61 41.91
CA THR A 919 -25.40 33.79 42.14
C THR A 919 -24.65 32.53 41.72
N LEU A 920 -23.69 32.70 40.82
CA LEU A 920 -22.73 31.68 40.42
C LEU A 920 -21.40 31.96 41.13
N ASP A 921 -20.87 30.93 41.78
CA ASP A 921 -19.55 30.96 42.43
C ASP A 921 -18.50 30.48 41.42
N ILE A 922 -17.73 31.42 40.86
CA ILE A 922 -16.82 31.18 39.74
C ILE A 922 -15.51 30.54 40.20
N GLY A 923 -15.10 30.78 41.45
CA GLY A 923 -13.81 30.35 41.95
C GLY A 923 -12.69 31.35 41.66
N THR A 924 -11.46 30.95 41.98
CA THR A 924 -10.28 31.83 41.97
C THR A 924 -9.69 31.98 40.58
N VAL A 925 -9.57 33.22 40.10
CA VAL A 925 -8.98 33.57 38.80
C VAL A 925 -7.64 34.27 39.03
N GLY A 926 -6.56 33.74 38.44
CA GLY A 926 -5.20 34.25 38.61
C GLY A 926 -4.95 35.59 37.93
N ALA A 927 -3.77 36.16 38.19
CA ALA A 927 -3.36 37.46 37.67
C ALA A 927 -3.10 37.37 36.16
N GLY A 928 -3.85 38.12 35.37
CA GLY A 928 -3.80 38.11 33.90
C GLY A 928 -4.71 37.07 33.23
N ASP A 929 -5.36 36.21 34.01
CA ASP A 929 -6.16 35.09 33.50
C ASP A 929 -7.56 35.51 33.05
N LEU A 930 -8.08 34.77 32.08
CA LEU A 930 -9.44 34.86 31.57
C LEU A 930 -10.28 33.69 32.06
N TYR A 931 -11.56 33.92 32.30
CA TYR A 931 -12.51 32.88 32.70
C TYR A 931 -13.84 33.02 31.93
N GLY A 932 -14.26 31.96 31.25
CA GLY A 932 -15.51 31.91 30.49
C GLY A 932 -16.57 31.02 31.16
N THR A 933 -17.82 31.45 31.17
CA THR A 933 -18.96 30.67 31.65
C THR A 933 -20.23 30.92 30.84
N THR A 934 -21.08 29.90 30.75
CA THR A 934 -22.26 29.89 29.89
C THR A 934 -23.52 29.34 30.59
N PRO A 935 -24.02 29.96 31.68
CA PRO A 935 -25.26 29.52 32.31
C PRO A 935 -26.46 29.53 31.35
N LEU A 936 -27.31 28.51 31.50
CA LEU A 936 -28.58 28.41 30.79
C LEU A 936 -29.64 29.21 31.54
N VAL A 937 -30.28 30.15 30.85
CA VAL A 937 -31.32 31.01 31.40
C VAL A 937 -32.62 30.71 30.69
N THR A 938 -33.59 30.15 31.42
CA THR A 938 -34.93 29.86 30.93
C THR A 938 -35.90 30.86 31.54
N ALA A 939 -36.89 31.29 30.77
CA ALA A 939 -37.91 32.21 31.26
C ALA A 939 -39.29 31.95 30.65
N TYR A 940 -40.33 32.16 31.46
CA TYR A 940 -41.72 31.90 31.10
C TYR A 940 -42.56 33.18 31.07
N LEU A 941 -43.38 33.33 30.02
CA LEU A 941 -44.34 34.42 29.93
C LEU A 941 -45.57 34.17 30.81
N PRO A 942 -46.07 35.18 31.54
CA PRO A 942 -47.37 35.11 32.20
C PRO A 942 -48.52 34.88 31.21
N ALA A 943 -49.57 34.18 31.66
CA ALA A 943 -50.74 33.92 30.85
C ALA A 943 -51.37 35.21 30.28
N GLY A 944 -51.49 35.28 28.94
CA GLY A 944 -52.06 36.42 28.21
C GLY A 944 -51.05 37.41 27.62
N ILE A 945 -49.74 37.17 27.79
CA ILE A 945 -48.66 37.94 27.15
C ILE A 945 -48.07 37.09 26.00
N VAL A 946 -47.84 37.72 24.85
CA VAL A 946 -47.34 37.06 23.61
C VAL A 946 -45.96 37.58 23.20
N LEU A 947 -45.44 38.57 23.93
CA LEU A 947 -44.09 39.11 23.76
C LEU A 947 -43.74 39.95 24.99
N ALA A 948 -42.57 39.74 25.58
CA ALA A 948 -42.01 40.63 26.60
C ALA A 948 -40.49 40.76 26.44
N GLN A 949 -39.97 41.95 26.75
CA GLN A 949 -38.53 42.18 26.85
C GLN A 949 -38.16 42.40 28.31
N TYR A 950 -37.22 41.58 28.79
CA TYR A 950 -36.70 41.67 30.15
C TYR A 950 -35.32 42.31 30.13
N LEU A 951 -35.12 43.28 31.01
CA LEU A 951 -33.80 43.80 31.33
C LEU A 951 -33.17 42.88 32.38
N VAL A 952 -32.08 42.22 32.01
CA VAL A 952 -31.29 41.36 32.90
C VAL A 952 -30.01 42.12 33.25
N LEU A 953 -29.83 42.43 34.53
CA LEU A 953 -28.61 43.05 35.01
C LEU A 953 -27.67 41.94 35.47
N VAL A 954 -26.47 41.87 34.90
CA VAL A 954 -25.45 40.92 35.29
C VAL A 954 -24.33 41.67 35.98
N VAL A 955 -23.96 41.21 37.18
CA VAL A 955 -23.02 41.88 38.08
C VAL A 955 -21.87 40.94 38.38
N LEU A 956 -20.64 41.41 38.15
CA LEU A 956 -19.42 40.73 38.56
C LEU A 956 -18.95 41.31 39.90
N ARG A 957 -18.66 40.43 40.86
CA ARG A 957 -18.15 40.85 42.17
C ARG A 957 -17.00 39.98 42.63
N THR A 958 -16.08 40.57 43.39
CA THR A 958 -15.06 39.89 44.17
C THR A 958 -15.50 39.79 45.64
N ASP A 959 -14.66 39.19 46.49
CA ASP A 959 -14.84 39.23 47.95
C ASP A 959 -14.89 40.67 48.51
N ASP A 960 -14.25 41.62 47.82
CA ASP A 960 -14.17 43.03 48.23
C ASP A 960 -15.35 43.88 47.72
N GLY A 961 -16.16 43.37 46.78
CA GLY A 961 -17.36 44.05 46.28
C GLY A 961 -17.60 43.93 44.78
N VAL A 962 -18.54 44.71 44.26
CA VAL A 962 -18.87 44.75 42.81
C VAL A 962 -17.73 45.41 42.05
N VAL A 963 -17.24 44.71 41.02
CA VAL A 963 -16.14 45.18 40.16
C VAL A 963 -16.64 45.63 38.78
N ASP A 964 -17.69 45.01 38.25
CA ASP A 964 -18.29 45.41 36.98
C ASP A 964 -19.79 45.03 36.89
N GLN A 965 -20.56 45.71 36.04
CA GLN A 965 -21.98 45.40 35.81
C GLN A 965 -22.42 45.78 34.39
N ILE A 966 -23.14 44.88 33.73
CA ILE A 966 -23.67 45.09 32.38
C ILE A 966 -25.17 44.75 32.36
N SER A 967 -25.96 45.59 31.69
CA SER A 967 -27.39 45.33 31.47
C SER A 967 -27.61 44.77 30.07
N LEU A 968 -28.24 43.61 29.99
CA LEU A 968 -28.63 42.94 28.75
C LEU A 968 -30.14 42.92 28.59
N LEU A 969 -30.58 42.81 27.33
CA LEU A 969 -31.99 42.62 26.99
C LEU A 969 -32.19 41.19 26.49
N LEU A 970 -33.20 40.51 27.04
CA LEU A 970 -33.67 39.21 26.58
C LEU A 970 -35.12 39.35 26.12
N THR A 971 -35.39 38.97 24.86
CA THR A 971 -36.75 38.99 24.30
C THR A 971 -37.37 37.60 24.43
N ILE A 972 -38.61 37.53 24.90
CA ILE A 972 -39.36 36.27 25.02
C ILE A 972 -40.63 36.38 24.20
N THR A 973 -40.87 35.40 23.33
CA THR A 973 -42.06 35.27 22.46
C THR A 973 -43.06 34.24 22.96
#